data_AF-X6NRC0-F1
#
_entry.id   AF-X6NRC0-F1
#
_cell.length_a   1.000
_cell.length_b   1.000
_cell.length_c   1.000
_cell.angle_alpha   90.00
_cell.angle_beta   90.00
_cell.angle_gamma   90.00
#
_symmetry.space_group_name_H-M   'P 1'
#
loop_
_entity.id
_entity.type
_entity.pdbx_description
1 polymer ?
#
loop_
_entity_poly.entity_id
_entity_poly.type
_entity_poly.pdbx_seq_one_letter_code
_entity_poly.pdbx_strand_id
1 'polypeptide(L)'
;MSFVSLFTFACLRMRIHIFKDNQEMGINLQGYCTNDDCLAAKAKLPIWVNLGFGDVSFTSDKTAFCCPDCGKSTVTSVAKAMIFNSEHSISASDDSVPVRDNHYQCFYTIKPGLIYELKAKQIRQHATSLEELITKIENAMVSTELINLIAELQKHLITVVKPLKVKDRARLLEKIQFDDADDRTQAFDVGRFTILCDNATKLQTAVAIIKKAEKFNLIVSEDNDLFDKQSSTHDRFHSIKIYVPKYDVYVEMQVTLKKFTTLEGFTEIENPNLRNLLYGYIKSWKPDNPEEEDLKQASSDTLTKINDVICEWIDDKGIQKIANRYKSHLDIGVSRPSQLSKKSDEEVNNNMTLKMAQFAYEQLCKFTPEKVKGKRFSAFTEYNKKYIIGDSLKKEDEKVEVGQTRPGVNLQGYCTNGDCLAAKAKLPVWVDIGFGDVSFTSDKTAYCCPDCGKSTVSSIAKTMIFNSEHSIGANDNSLPVRDNHYQCFYTIKPGLTYELKAKKIRQHATNLEDLIHRSEDAMVSNEIINLVAELQKYLITVVKPPKIKDRVRLSEKIQCDYNGDYNQVFDVGRFTILCDNATKLQTAVAVMKKAEKFNLIVSEDKDFFEKQSKTHHRFHNIKLYVPKHDVYVEMQATLKSYTTLEGYTIIENPKLSHLFYEHIRAWTPENEAEEELKQVSDDVLTKINDVICEWIDDKGIQKIASRYKSHLEIGILKPPQLSKKSEEDIDNNVSLKMAQFVYKQLCKFAPEKKKGKAIYVILYEYYKNYIIGDKNPASCADFALLLQETRKQEMKEDVAIAQALETYIPLQANSYPHVDGEDNEKNDTFDCHQHVMEFLEKEEKKSEQQEQQRKVMIIQGKSGSGKSIFCRHLEETLWNNYISDSKKHIPVYISFSRIYNKNNEKDIILQALQGKHISKEIIDAIREKVSFVFIMDGFDEIFDFYRKNENEQYFYDRFNLGQWSAKVIVTCRSKVLDEEDIKTILIGINQNQTNTSMMYLWPFTKQQMHNYIEKFAIIKSKNKKQG
;
A
#
# COMPACT_ATOMS: atom_id res chain seq x y z
N MET A 1 16.83 31.26 -54.70
CA MET A 1 16.12 32.26 -53.87
C MET A 1 15.60 31.56 -52.59
N SER A 2 16.49 30.87 -51.86
CA SER A 2 16.07 29.63 -51.15
C SER A 2 16.63 29.46 -49.72
N PHE A 3 17.39 30.44 -49.21
CA PHE A 3 17.97 30.41 -47.86
C PHE A 3 17.20 31.26 -46.83
N VAL A 4 16.43 32.24 -47.28
CA VAL A 4 15.71 33.19 -46.39
C VAL A 4 14.51 32.53 -45.70
N SER A 5 13.81 31.62 -46.40
CA SER A 5 12.62 30.93 -45.87
C SER A 5 12.96 30.01 -44.70
N LEU A 6 14.02 29.20 -44.79
CA LEU A 6 14.40 28.27 -43.72
C LEU A 6 14.78 29.01 -42.43
N PHE A 7 15.56 30.09 -42.54
CA PHE A 7 15.96 30.88 -41.37
C PHE A 7 14.75 31.57 -40.72
N THR A 8 13.83 32.07 -41.54
CA THR A 8 12.58 32.66 -41.03
C THR A 8 11.70 31.61 -40.33
N PHE A 9 11.61 30.39 -40.86
CA PHE A 9 10.85 29.29 -40.25
C PHE A 9 11.49 28.80 -38.93
N ALA A 10 12.83 28.71 -38.87
CA ALA A 10 13.56 28.39 -37.65
C ALA A 10 13.33 29.45 -36.57
N CYS A 11 13.51 30.75 -36.90
CA CYS A 11 13.22 31.84 -35.97
C CYS A 11 11.73 31.92 -35.57
N LEU A 12 10.80 31.51 -36.44
CA LEU A 12 9.37 31.46 -36.08
C LEU A 12 9.05 30.30 -35.12
N ARG A 13 9.67 29.14 -35.30
CA ARG A 13 9.51 27.98 -34.39
C ARG A 13 10.18 28.23 -33.03
N MET A 14 11.35 28.88 -33.04
CA MET A 14 12.05 29.32 -31.82
C MET A 14 11.28 30.44 -31.09
N ARG A 15 10.65 31.38 -31.82
CA ARG A 15 9.70 32.37 -31.26
C ARG A 15 8.53 31.74 -30.53
N ILE A 16 8.08 30.54 -30.92
CA ILE A 16 6.93 29.86 -30.30
C ILE A 16 7.33 29.15 -29.01
N HIS A 17 8.45 28.41 -28.99
CA HIS A 17 8.93 27.76 -27.75
C HIS A 17 9.25 28.78 -26.64
N ILE A 18 10.04 29.82 -26.95
CA ILE A 18 10.39 30.89 -25.99
C ILE A 18 9.15 31.63 -25.45
N PHE A 19 8.01 31.59 -26.15
CA PHE A 19 6.74 32.17 -25.68
C PHE A 19 5.87 31.22 -24.86
N LYS A 20 6.01 29.89 -24.99
CA LYS A 20 5.17 28.91 -24.30
C LYS A 20 5.78 28.42 -22.99
N ASP A 21 7.08 28.14 -22.97
CA ASP A 21 7.66 27.31 -21.92
C ASP A 21 8.04 28.10 -20.64
N ASN A 22 8.11 29.43 -20.72
CA ASN A 22 8.47 30.32 -19.60
C ASN A 22 7.27 30.99 -18.88
N GLN A 23 6.01 30.63 -19.20
CA GLN A 23 4.82 31.21 -18.54
C GLN A 23 4.49 30.51 -17.22
N GLU A 24 5.41 30.63 -16.25
CA GLU A 24 5.19 30.20 -14.86
C GLU A 24 4.36 31.24 -14.08
N MET A 25 3.73 30.82 -12.98
CA MET A 25 2.73 31.61 -12.24
C MET A 25 3.33 32.84 -11.54
N GLY A 26 2.55 33.91 -11.42
CA GLY A 26 2.96 35.17 -10.81
C GLY A 26 3.45 36.23 -11.81
N ILE A 27 4.44 37.04 -11.42
CA ILE A 27 4.89 38.23 -12.14
C ILE A 27 5.87 37.84 -13.26
N ASN A 28 5.56 38.29 -14.48
CA ASN A 28 6.40 38.13 -15.67
C ASN A 28 6.70 39.51 -16.27
N LEU A 29 7.97 39.88 -16.44
CA LEU A 29 8.39 41.17 -17.00
C LEU A 29 8.98 41.01 -18.40
N GLN A 30 8.54 41.82 -19.37
CA GLN A 30 9.09 41.84 -20.72
C GLN A 30 10.08 43.00 -20.89
N GLY A 31 11.32 42.69 -21.28
CA GLY A 31 12.34 43.68 -21.58
C GLY A 31 13.35 43.21 -22.63
N TYR A 32 14.41 43.99 -22.85
CA TYR A 32 15.49 43.66 -23.78
C TYR A 32 16.81 43.45 -23.02
N CYS A 33 17.58 42.44 -23.44
CA CYS A 33 18.91 42.15 -22.92
C CYS A 33 19.96 43.04 -23.59
N THR A 34 20.88 43.61 -22.80
CA THR A 34 21.99 44.48 -23.24
C THR A 34 23.35 43.78 -23.29
N ASN A 35 23.43 42.47 -22.97
CA ASN A 35 24.64 41.68 -23.09
C ASN A 35 24.92 41.36 -24.58
N ASP A 36 25.93 41.97 -25.19
CA ASP A 36 26.27 41.75 -26.60
C ASP A 36 26.59 40.28 -26.96
N ASP A 37 26.90 39.41 -25.99
CA ASP A 37 27.06 37.97 -26.20
C ASP A 37 25.74 37.19 -26.36
N CYS A 38 24.64 37.69 -25.80
CA CYS A 38 23.34 37.03 -25.69
C CYS A 38 22.69 36.81 -27.07
N LEU A 39 22.12 35.62 -27.29
CA LEU A 39 21.49 35.26 -28.57
C LEU A 39 20.24 36.11 -28.82
N ALA A 40 19.42 36.31 -27.79
CA ALA A 40 18.26 37.19 -27.87
C ALA A 40 18.63 38.67 -28.07
N ALA A 41 19.75 39.15 -27.50
CA ALA A 41 20.26 40.50 -27.73
C ALA A 41 20.74 40.69 -29.19
N LYS A 42 21.57 39.78 -29.70
CA LYS A 42 22.02 39.74 -31.11
C LYS A 42 20.82 39.69 -32.08
N ALA A 43 19.76 38.98 -31.73
CA ALA A 43 18.53 38.89 -32.50
C ALA A 43 17.53 40.05 -32.28
N LYS A 44 17.81 40.98 -31.36
CA LYS A 44 16.92 42.09 -30.93
C LYS A 44 15.51 41.64 -30.52
N LEU A 45 15.42 40.48 -29.86
CA LEU A 45 14.15 39.92 -29.41
C LEU A 45 13.82 40.38 -27.97
N PRO A 46 12.55 40.72 -27.67
CA PRO A 46 12.11 40.94 -26.30
C PRO A 46 12.04 39.60 -25.55
N ILE A 47 12.44 39.63 -24.29
CA ILE A 47 12.57 38.45 -23.41
C ILE A 47 11.63 38.63 -22.22
N TRP A 48 10.96 37.55 -21.82
CA TRP A 48 10.21 37.49 -20.56
C TRP A 48 11.10 36.97 -19.44
N VAL A 49 11.12 37.69 -18.31
CA VAL A 49 11.75 37.28 -17.06
C VAL A 49 10.63 36.97 -16.06
N ASN A 50 10.58 35.73 -15.56
CA ASN A 50 9.66 35.35 -14.50
C ASN A 50 10.27 35.72 -13.13
N LEU A 51 9.44 36.24 -12.22
CA LEU A 51 9.80 36.62 -10.86
C LEU A 51 8.96 35.91 -9.78
N GLY A 52 8.05 35.00 -10.18
CA GLY A 52 7.18 34.24 -9.29
C GLY A 52 6.15 35.09 -8.54
N PHE A 53 5.73 34.58 -7.37
CA PHE A 53 4.90 35.32 -6.42
C PHE A 53 5.76 36.15 -5.47
N GLY A 54 5.31 37.35 -5.13
CA GLY A 54 6.02 38.26 -4.22
C GLY A 54 5.63 39.72 -4.43
N ASP A 55 6.28 40.59 -3.65
CA ASP A 55 6.18 42.04 -3.76
C ASP A 55 7.49 42.56 -4.39
N VAL A 56 7.43 43.05 -5.62
CA VAL A 56 8.58 43.50 -6.44
C VAL A 56 8.48 45.00 -6.68
N SER A 57 9.50 45.75 -6.27
CA SER A 57 9.66 47.17 -6.61
C SER A 57 10.86 47.36 -7.55
N PHE A 58 10.68 48.09 -8.66
CA PHE A 58 11.76 48.35 -9.62
C PHE A 58 11.61 49.69 -10.34
N THR A 59 12.73 50.23 -10.84
CA THR A 59 12.72 51.39 -11.76
C THR A 59 12.95 50.89 -13.18
N SER A 60 12.02 51.17 -14.08
CA SER A 60 11.86 50.47 -15.37
C SER A 60 13.03 50.57 -16.37
N ASP A 61 13.88 51.58 -16.21
CA ASP A 61 15.06 51.90 -17.03
C ASP A 61 16.41 51.71 -16.29
N LYS A 62 16.39 51.30 -15.01
CA LYS A 62 17.60 51.23 -14.15
C LYS A 62 17.77 49.91 -13.40
N THR A 63 16.69 49.17 -13.14
CA THR A 63 16.78 47.85 -12.51
C THR A 63 17.16 46.80 -13.55
N ALA A 64 18.27 46.09 -13.32
CA ALA A 64 18.80 45.06 -14.21
C ALA A 64 18.32 43.67 -13.77
N PHE A 65 17.51 43.00 -14.59
CA PHE A 65 17.02 41.64 -14.32
C PHE A 65 17.87 40.56 -15.03
N CYS A 66 17.91 39.36 -14.46
CA CYS A 66 18.60 38.21 -15.05
C CYS A 66 17.97 37.80 -16.38
N CYS A 67 18.77 37.77 -17.45
CA CYS A 67 18.34 37.30 -18.76
C CYS A 67 18.34 35.75 -18.78
N PRO A 68 17.18 35.06 -18.96
CA PRO A 68 17.15 33.60 -18.97
C PRO A 68 17.94 32.95 -20.13
N ASP A 69 18.16 33.66 -21.24
CA ASP A 69 18.99 33.18 -22.37
C ASP A 69 20.49 33.14 -22.06
N CYS A 70 20.98 33.91 -21.07
CA CYS A 70 22.44 34.02 -20.83
C CYS A 70 22.86 34.13 -19.36
N GLY A 71 21.94 34.00 -18.40
CA GLY A 71 22.20 34.01 -16.95
C GLY A 71 22.71 35.32 -16.33
N LYS A 72 22.93 36.39 -17.12
CA LYS A 72 23.50 37.67 -16.64
C LYS A 72 22.41 38.71 -16.34
N SER A 73 22.55 39.48 -15.26
CA SER A 73 21.69 40.62 -14.89
C SER A 73 21.84 41.79 -15.87
N THR A 74 21.12 41.73 -17.00
CA THR A 74 21.34 42.57 -18.18
C THR A 74 20.05 42.93 -18.93
N VAL A 75 18.88 42.62 -18.38
CA VAL A 75 17.59 43.14 -18.88
C VAL A 75 17.29 44.45 -18.15
N THR A 76 17.60 45.59 -18.77
CA THR A 76 17.61 46.93 -18.13
C THR A 76 16.53 47.88 -18.65
N SER A 77 15.61 47.39 -19.48
CA SER A 77 14.55 48.20 -20.10
C SER A 77 13.26 47.40 -20.15
N VAL A 78 12.47 47.45 -19.08
CA VAL A 78 11.19 46.73 -18.97
C VAL A 78 10.08 47.55 -19.62
N ALA A 79 9.41 46.98 -20.62
CA ALA A 79 8.37 47.64 -21.41
C ALA A 79 6.95 47.13 -21.10
N LYS A 80 6.82 45.92 -20.54
CA LYS A 80 5.53 45.35 -20.09
C LYS A 80 5.70 44.50 -18.83
N ALA A 81 4.62 44.38 -18.08
CA ALA A 81 4.42 43.32 -17.10
C ALA A 81 3.21 42.48 -17.53
N MET A 82 3.24 41.19 -17.25
CA MET A 82 2.12 40.26 -17.32
C MET A 82 2.03 39.56 -15.96
N ILE A 83 0.82 39.39 -15.45
CA ILE A 83 0.59 38.68 -14.19
C ILE A 83 -0.44 37.58 -14.44
N PHE A 84 -0.18 36.38 -13.92
CA PHE A 84 -0.94 35.17 -14.24
C PHE A 84 -1.20 34.30 -12.99
N ASN A 85 -2.43 33.78 -12.85
CA ASN A 85 -2.87 32.90 -11.75
C ASN A 85 -2.53 33.44 -10.33
N SER A 86 -2.76 34.73 -10.07
CA SER A 86 -2.46 35.36 -8.78
C SER A 86 -3.41 36.52 -8.43
N GLU A 87 -3.72 36.70 -7.16
CA GLU A 87 -4.29 37.96 -6.64
C GLU A 87 -3.22 39.05 -6.71
N HIS A 88 -3.50 40.18 -7.36
CA HIS A 88 -2.44 41.16 -7.60
C HIS A 88 -2.87 42.62 -7.55
N SER A 89 -1.87 43.47 -7.33
CA SER A 89 -1.97 44.93 -7.46
C SER A 89 -0.71 45.52 -8.07
N ILE A 90 -0.88 46.45 -9.00
CA ILE A 90 0.19 47.28 -9.56
C ILE A 90 0.00 48.74 -9.11
N SER A 91 1.09 49.41 -8.75
CA SER A 91 1.15 50.86 -8.60
C SER A 91 2.38 51.43 -9.32
N ALA A 92 2.36 52.74 -9.61
CA ALA A 92 3.42 53.46 -10.29
C ALA A 92 3.63 54.82 -9.63
N SER A 93 4.86 55.34 -9.66
CA SER A 93 5.24 56.60 -8.99
C SER A 93 4.69 57.89 -9.64
N ASP A 94 3.79 57.78 -10.61
CA ASP A 94 3.01 58.89 -11.18
C ASP A 94 1.52 58.85 -10.78
N ASP A 95 1.18 58.04 -9.76
CA ASP A 95 -0.18 57.82 -9.22
C ASP A 95 -1.23 57.46 -10.29
N SER A 96 -0.83 56.82 -11.40
CA SER A 96 -1.74 56.40 -12.46
C SER A 96 -2.54 55.13 -12.09
N VAL A 97 -3.41 55.28 -11.07
CA VAL A 97 -4.43 54.36 -10.52
C VAL A 97 -3.91 52.98 -10.07
N PRO A 98 -3.94 52.64 -8.77
CA PRO A 98 -3.63 51.29 -8.31
C PRO A 98 -4.71 50.30 -8.73
N VAL A 99 -4.47 49.54 -9.80
CA VAL A 99 -5.37 48.47 -10.24
C VAL A 99 -5.12 47.24 -9.36
N ARG A 100 -6.08 46.93 -8.48
CA ARG A 100 -6.26 45.57 -7.96
C ARG A 100 -7.04 44.78 -9.00
N ASP A 101 -6.54 43.62 -9.38
CA ASP A 101 -7.19 42.77 -10.37
C ASP A 101 -7.12 41.28 -9.98
N ASN A 102 -8.19 40.56 -10.30
CA ASN A 102 -8.41 39.14 -9.99
C ASN A 102 -8.70 38.30 -11.25
N HIS A 103 -8.61 38.87 -12.47
CA HIS A 103 -8.63 38.07 -13.70
C HIS A 103 -7.39 37.17 -13.79
N TYR A 104 -7.56 35.97 -14.35
CA TYR A 104 -6.50 34.95 -14.45
C TYR A 104 -5.25 35.38 -15.24
N GLN A 105 -5.37 36.36 -16.15
CA GLN A 105 -4.26 36.90 -16.94
C GLN A 105 -4.42 38.41 -17.19
N CYS A 106 -3.51 39.22 -16.64
CA CYS A 106 -3.48 40.68 -16.81
C CYS A 106 -2.20 41.14 -17.53
N PHE A 107 -2.32 42.22 -18.31
CA PHE A 107 -1.21 42.84 -19.05
C PHE A 107 -1.12 44.34 -18.77
N TYR A 108 0.07 44.78 -18.33
CA TYR A 108 0.37 46.18 -18.01
C TYR A 108 1.49 46.71 -18.89
N THR A 109 1.37 47.97 -19.34
CA THR A 109 2.43 48.66 -20.09
C THR A 109 3.27 49.47 -19.12
N ILE A 110 4.60 49.28 -19.17
CA ILE A 110 5.56 49.87 -18.24
C ILE A 110 6.22 51.08 -18.93
N LYS A 111 6.07 52.28 -18.34
CA LYS A 111 6.67 53.52 -18.83
C LYS A 111 8.13 53.60 -18.36
N PRO A 112 9.11 54.01 -19.20
CA PRO A 112 10.47 54.29 -18.77
C PRO A 112 10.55 55.38 -17.68
N GLY A 113 11.52 55.27 -16.77
CA GLY A 113 11.85 56.31 -15.77
C GLY A 113 10.95 56.36 -14.53
N LEU A 114 9.89 55.55 -14.46
CA LEU A 114 9.04 55.43 -13.27
C LEU A 114 9.46 54.26 -12.37
N ILE A 115 9.15 54.40 -11.07
CA ILE A 115 9.20 53.30 -10.12
C ILE A 115 7.84 52.60 -10.14
N TYR A 116 7.85 51.28 -10.30
CA TYR A 116 6.69 50.42 -10.22
C TYR A 116 6.78 49.54 -8.97
N GLU A 117 5.65 49.32 -8.31
CA GLU A 117 5.50 48.30 -7.27
C GLU A 117 4.42 47.31 -7.72
N LEU A 118 4.81 46.04 -7.87
CA LEU A 118 3.94 44.95 -8.29
C LEU A 118 3.87 43.93 -7.15
N LYS A 119 2.66 43.62 -6.70
CA LYS A 119 2.41 42.63 -5.66
C LYS A 119 1.56 41.53 -6.25
N ALA A 120 2.02 40.29 -6.19
CA ALA A 120 1.31 39.11 -6.70
C ALA A 120 1.36 37.99 -5.67
N LYS A 121 0.19 37.50 -5.25
CA LYS A 121 0.04 36.47 -4.22
C LYS A 121 -0.74 35.29 -4.76
N GLN A 122 -0.36 34.10 -4.31
CA GLN A 122 -1.07 32.87 -4.63
C GLN A 122 -2.52 32.96 -4.15
N ILE A 123 -3.46 32.54 -5.00
CA ILE A 123 -4.90 32.61 -4.73
C ILE A 123 -5.24 31.77 -3.50
N ARG A 124 -5.91 32.38 -2.51
CA ARG A 124 -6.23 31.77 -1.20
C ARG A 124 -7.67 32.08 -0.81
N GLN A 125 -8.28 31.22 0.00
CA GLN A 125 -9.65 31.44 0.48
C GLN A 125 -9.69 32.55 1.55
N HIS A 126 -10.52 33.57 1.32
CA HIS A 126 -10.69 34.71 2.23
C HIS A 126 -11.68 34.36 3.34
N ALA A 127 -11.16 33.85 4.45
CA ALA A 127 -11.94 33.60 5.66
C ALA A 127 -11.06 33.73 6.91
N THR A 128 -11.66 34.15 8.02
CA THR A 128 -11.04 34.23 9.34
C THR A 128 -11.13 32.90 10.10
N SER A 129 -12.12 32.06 9.80
CA SER A 129 -12.28 30.72 10.37
C SER A 129 -12.79 29.69 9.34
N LEU A 130 -12.64 28.40 9.63
CA LEU A 130 -13.18 27.34 8.76
C LEU A 130 -14.72 27.35 8.72
N GLU A 131 -15.39 27.78 9.79
CA GLU A 131 -16.86 27.87 9.81
C GLU A 131 -17.38 29.03 8.97
N GLU A 132 -16.66 30.17 8.95
CA GLU A 132 -16.93 31.25 8.01
C GLU A 132 -16.73 30.77 6.56
N LEU A 133 -15.64 30.03 6.28
CA LEU A 133 -15.35 29.51 4.95
C LEU A 133 -16.42 28.54 4.45
N ILE A 134 -16.82 27.55 5.27
CA ILE A 134 -17.90 26.61 4.92
C ILE A 134 -19.19 27.39 4.66
N THR A 135 -19.53 28.36 5.52
CA THR A 135 -20.73 29.20 5.35
C THR A 135 -20.67 30.04 4.07
N LYS A 136 -19.52 30.61 3.71
CA LYS A 136 -19.30 31.35 2.46
C LYS A 136 -19.47 30.44 1.24
N ILE A 137 -18.88 29.24 1.26
CA ILE A 137 -18.98 28.24 0.18
C ILE A 137 -20.43 27.76 0.00
N GLU A 138 -21.13 27.38 1.07
CA GLU A 138 -22.52 26.91 0.99
C GLU A 138 -23.46 27.98 0.41
N ASN A 139 -23.30 29.24 0.82
CA ASN A 139 -24.06 30.36 0.27
C ASN A 139 -23.71 30.67 -1.20
N ALA A 140 -22.42 30.60 -1.58
CA ALA A 140 -21.99 30.77 -2.96
C ALA A 140 -22.54 29.66 -3.88
N MET A 141 -22.56 28.40 -3.41
CA MET A 141 -23.08 27.25 -4.16
C MET A 141 -24.59 27.31 -4.45
N VAL A 142 -25.36 28.11 -3.71
CA VAL A 142 -26.79 28.39 -3.97
C VAL A 142 -27.04 29.78 -4.57
N SER A 143 -25.98 30.50 -4.95
CA SER A 143 -26.10 31.83 -5.54
C SER A 143 -26.72 31.79 -6.94
N THR A 144 -27.56 32.79 -7.26
CA THR A 144 -28.19 32.96 -8.57
C THR A 144 -27.14 33.01 -9.70
N GLU A 145 -25.99 33.60 -9.39
CA GLU A 145 -24.82 33.74 -10.25
C GLU A 145 -24.27 32.37 -10.69
N LEU A 146 -23.98 31.46 -9.75
CA LEU A 146 -23.54 30.09 -10.05
C LEU A 146 -24.66 29.21 -10.63
N ILE A 147 -25.90 29.38 -10.17
CA ILE A 147 -27.06 28.65 -10.70
C ILE A 147 -27.27 28.96 -12.19
N ASN A 148 -27.13 30.22 -12.60
CA ASN A 148 -27.25 30.62 -14.01
C ASN A 148 -26.14 30.01 -14.89
N LEU A 149 -24.89 30.00 -14.41
CA LEU A 149 -23.77 29.35 -15.12
C LEU A 149 -23.99 27.84 -15.26
N ILE A 150 -24.47 27.17 -14.21
CA ILE A 150 -24.81 25.73 -14.24
C ILE A 150 -26.00 25.45 -15.18
N ALA A 151 -27.02 26.30 -15.19
CA ALA A 151 -28.15 26.18 -16.11
C ALA A 151 -27.72 26.36 -17.57
N GLU A 152 -26.79 27.28 -17.87
CA GLU A 152 -26.23 27.45 -19.22
C GLU A 152 -25.47 26.21 -19.68
N LEU A 153 -24.62 25.63 -18.82
CA LEU A 153 -23.94 24.35 -19.08
C LEU A 153 -24.96 23.23 -19.36
N GLN A 154 -26.03 23.14 -18.56
CA GLN A 154 -27.05 22.10 -18.72
C GLN A 154 -27.85 22.21 -20.04
N LYS A 155 -28.06 23.43 -20.59
CA LYS A 155 -28.67 23.61 -21.93
C LYS A 155 -27.90 22.90 -23.04
N HIS A 156 -26.59 22.80 -22.93
CA HIS A 156 -25.72 22.09 -23.88
C HIS A 156 -25.62 20.57 -23.63
N LEU A 157 -26.57 20.03 -22.85
CA LEU A 157 -26.64 18.61 -22.47
C LEU A 157 -25.36 18.14 -21.75
N ILE A 158 -24.78 18.99 -20.90
CA ILE A 158 -23.61 18.66 -20.06
C ILE A 158 -24.09 18.21 -18.68
N THR A 159 -23.53 17.11 -18.17
CA THR A 159 -23.93 16.55 -16.86
C THR A 159 -23.09 17.19 -15.75
N VAL A 160 -23.63 18.23 -15.10
CA VAL A 160 -23.00 18.86 -13.93
C VAL A 160 -23.33 18.04 -12.67
N VAL A 161 -22.33 17.37 -12.11
CA VAL A 161 -22.42 16.69 -10.81
C VAL A 161 -22.19 17.73 -9.71
N LYS A 162 -23.17 17.89 -8.82
CA LYS A 162 -23.04 18.76 -7.65
C LYS A 162 -22.08 18.12 -6.63
N PRO A 163 -21.30 18.92 -5.88
CA PRO A 163 -20.51 18.40 -4.75
C PRO A 163 -21.36 17.56 -3.79
N LEU A 164 -20.72 16.59 -3.15
CA LEU A 164 -21.30 15.85 -2.03
C LEU A 164 -21.77 16.84 -0.95
N LYS A 165 -23.00 16.69 -0.46
CA LYS A 165 -23.44 17.42 0.74
C LYS A 165 -22.48 17.11 1.88
N VAL A 166 -22.05 18.15 2.62
CA VAL A 166 -21.14 18.04 3.77
C VAL A 166 -21.86 17.35 4.94
N LYS A 167 -21.99 16.00 4.87
CA LYS A 167 -22.62 15.19 5.91
C LYS A 167 -21.74 15.09 7.16
N ASP A 168 -20.42 14.99 6.97
CA ASP A 168 -19.45 14.83 8.06
C ASP A 168 -18.70 16.16 8.34
N ARG A 169 -19.40 17.20 8.80
CA ARG A 169 -18.78 18.51 9.17
C ARG A 169 -17.59 18.33 10.12
N ALA A 170 -17.68 17.39 11.06
CA ALA A 170 -16.59 17.03 11.98
C ALA A 170 -15.34 16.46 11.29
N ARG A 171 -15.51 15.68 10.22
CA ARG A 171 -14.42 14.98 9.51
C ARG A 171 -13.66 15.90 8.53
N LEU A 172 -14.24 17.06 8.24
CA LEU A 172 -13.56 18.17 7.57
C LEU A 172 -12.79 19.05 8.58
N LEU A 173 -13.36 19.29 9.77
CA LEU A 173 -12.65 19.93 10.90
C LEU A 173 -11.41 19.12 11.34
N GLU A 174 -11.49 17.79 11.36
CA GLU A 174 -10.36 16.89 11.66
C GLU A 174 -9.22 16.95 10.63
N LYS A 175 -9.51 17.41 9.40
CA LYS A 175 -8.57 17.38 8.27
C LYS A 175 -7.75 18.65 8.09
N ILE A 176 -8.15 19.76 8.73
CA ILE A 176 -7.58 21.10 8.49
C ILE A 176 -7.23 21.72 9.85
N GLN A 177 -6.03 21.40 10.36
CA GLN A 177 -5.49 22.03 11.57
C GLN A 177 -4.82 23.36 11.19
N PHE A 178 -5.42 24.46 11.65
CA PHE A 178 -5.07 25.84 11.27
C PHE A 178 -3.79 26.39 11.95
N ASP A 179 -2.68 25.65 11.85
CA ASP A 179 -1.36 26.09 12.37
C ASP A 179 -0.41 26.64 11.30
N ASP A 180 -0.67 26.45 9.99
CA ASP A 180 0.22 26.92 8.92
C ASP A 180 -0.48 27.65 7.76
N ALA A 181 0.27 28.54 7.08
CA ALA A 181 -0.29 29.51 6.13
C ALA A 181 -0.67 28.90 4.76
N ASP A 182 -0.05 27.78 4.40
CA ASP A 182 -0.27 27.11 3.11
C ASP A 182 -1.47 26.17 3.09
N ASP A 183 -1.99 25.77 4.26
CA ASP A 183 -3.11 24.80 4.35
C ASP A 183 -4.43 25.38 3.84
N ARG A 184 -4.58 26.71 3.86
CA ARG A 184 -5.68 27.46 3.22
C ARG A 184 -5.79 27.20 1.71
N THR A 185 -4.70 26.73 1.09
CA THR A 185 -4.63 26.38 -0.34
C THR A 185 -5.15 24.97 -0.63
N GLN A 186 -5.39 24.13 0.39
CA GLN A 186 -6.01 22.81 0.24
C GLN A 186 -7.55 22.84 0.33
N ALA A 187 -8.12 23.93 0.86
CA ALA A 187 -9.56 24.04 1.15
C ALA A 187 -10.50 24.15 -0.08
N PHE A 188 -9.98 24.21 -1.31
CA PHE A 188 -10.82 24.24 -2.53
C PHE A 188 -11.65 22.96 -2.73
N ASP A 189 -11.22 21.82 -2.16
CA ASP A 189 -11.96 20.55 -2.13
C ASP A 189 -13.41 20.69 -1.61
N VAL A 190 -13.66 21.66 -0.72
CA VAL A 190 -14.97 21.89 -0.07
C VAL A 190 -16.01 22.48 -1.04
N GLY A 191 -15.59 23.08 -2.15
CA GLY A 191 -16.44 23.78 -3.11
C GLY A 191 -16.35 23.28 -4.57
N ARG A 192 -15.93 22.03 -4.80
CA ARG A 192 -15.69 21.52 -6.17
C ARG A 192 -16.97 21.03 -6.88
N PHE A 193 -17.22 21.55 -8.08
CA PHE A 193 -18.19 21.00 -9.03
C PHE A 193 -17.49 20.15 -10.10
N THR A 194 -17.99 18.95 -10.36
CA THR A 194 -17.45 18.07 -11.42
C THR A 194 -18.38 18.07 -12.63
N ILE A 195 -17.85 18.43 -13.80
CA ILE A 195 -18.63 18.70 -15.01
C ILE A 195 -18.30 17.61 -16.03
N LEU A 196 -19.23 16.66 -16.19
CA LEU A 196 -19.06 15.46 -17.01
C LEU A 196 -19.60 15.67 -18.43
N CYS A 197 -18.69 15.68 -19.39
CA CYS A 197 -18.98 15.81 -20.81
C CYS A 197 -18.93 14.45 -21.51
N ASP A 198 -19.79 14.24 -22.52
CA ASP A 198 -19.80 12.96 -23.26
C ASP A 198 -18.65 12.87 -24.28
N ASN A 199 -18.19 14.01 -24.82
CA ASN A 199 -17.15 14.07 -25.84
C ASN A 199 -16.34 15.38 -25.77
N ALA A 200 -15.22 15.43 -26.49
CA ALA A 200 -14.30 16.56 -26.50
C ALA A 200 -14.95 17.89 -26.95
N THR A 201 -15.91 17.85 -27.89
CA THR A 201 -16.64 19.05 -28.33
C THR A 201 -17.50 19.64 -27.21
N LYS A 202 -18.19 18.79 -26.44
CA LYS A 202 -18.92 19.23 -25.23
C LYS A 202 -17.97 19.77 -24.16
N LEU A 203 -16.78 19.17 -24.00
CA LEU A 203 -15.77 19.65 -23.06
C LEU A 203 -15.22 21.04 -23.43
N GLN A 204 -14.83 21.24 -24.69
CA GLN A 204 -14.42 22.55 -25.19
C GLN A 204 -15.56 23.57 -25.08
N THR A 205 -16.81 23.16 -25.31
CA THR A 205 -18.00 24.01 -25.11
C THR A 205 -18.18 24.40 -23.65
N ALA A 206 -18.06 23.44 -22.71
CA ALA A 206 -18.14 23.69 -21.27
C ALA A 206 -17.07 24.69 -20.81
N VAL A 207 -15.81 24.45 -21.20
CA VAL A 207 -14.68 25.35 -20.94
C VAL A 207 -14.94 26.75 -21.52
N ALA A 208 -15.44 26.85 -22.75
CA ALA A 208 -15.75 28.13 -23.41
C ALA A 208 -17.00 28.85 -22.89
N ILE A 209 -17.83 28.18 -22.07
CA ILE A 209 -18.93 28.77 -21.28
C ILE A 209 -18.38 29.29 -19.94
N ILE A 210 -17.56 28.48 -19.25
CA ILE A 210 -16.96 28.86 -17.96
C ILE A 210 -15.97 30.03 -18.14
N LYS A 211 -15.20 30.08 -19.24
CA LYS A 211 -14.36 31.25 -19.60
C LYS A 211 -15.15 32.50 -20.02
N LYS A 212 -16.47 32.49 -19.84
CA LYS A 212 -17.38 33.63 -19.97
C LYS A 212 -18.22 33.84 -18.71
N ALA A 213 -17.76 33.32 -17.56
CA ALA A 213 -18.43 33.42 -16.27
C ALA A 213 -18.70 34.88 -15.82
N GLU A 214 -17.90 35.84 -16.33
CA GLU A 214 -18.11 37.29 -16.15
C GLU A 214 -19.52 37.74 -16.54
N LYS A 215 -20.15 37.10 -17.53
CA LYS A 215 -21.55 37.36 -17.93
C LYS A 215 -22.58 37.03 -16.84
N PHE A 216 -22.18 36.33 -15.80
CA PHE A 216 -22.98 35.95 -14.63
C PHE A 216 -22.48 36.60 -13.34
N ASN A 217 -21.64 37.66 -13.43
CA ASN A 217 -20.99 38.36 -12.31
C ASN A 217 -20.00 37.48 -11.51
N LEU A 218 -19.31 36.56 -12.18
CA LEU A 218 -18.30 35.65 -11.62
C LEU A 218 -16.95 35.90 -12.30
N ILE A 219 -15.84 35.90 -11.56
CA ILE A 219 -14.51 36.19 -12.12
C ILE A 219 -13.71 34.89 -12.27
N VAL A 220 -13.10 34.66 -13.43
CA VAL A 220 -12.18 33.53 -13.65
C VAL A 220 -10.79 33.96 -13.19
N SER A 221 -10.29 33.35 -12.12
CA SER A 221 -9.04 33.75 -11.46
C SER A 221 -7.90 32.74 -11.60
N GLU A 222 -8.21 31.46 -11.84
CA GLU A 222 -7.20 30.45 -12.17
C GLU A 222 -7.71 29.56 -13.30
N ASP A 223 -6.88 29.34 -14.33
CA ASP A 223 -7.23 28.57 -15.53
C ASP A 223 -6.15 27.51 -15.82
N ASN A 224 -6.39 26.28 -15.37
CA ASN A 224 -5.44 25.18 -15.45
C ASN A 224 -5.92 24.09 -16.43
N ASP A 225 -5.45 24.18 -17.67
CA ASP A 225 -5.58 23.09 -18.63
C ASP A 225 -4.58 21.96 -18.31
N LEU A 226 -5.10 20.85 -17.80
CA LEU A 226 -4.34 19.62 -17.52
C LEU A 226 -4.63 18.52 -18.57
N PHE A 227 -5.29 18.86 -19.69
CA PHE A 227 -5.32 17.97 -20.87
C PHE A 227 -4.03 18.07 -21.70
N ASP A 228 -3.49 19.28 -21.87
CA ASP A 228 -2.38 19.58 -22.80
C ASP A 228 -1.00 19.63 -22.12
N LYS A 229 -0.96 19.69 -20.79
CA LYS A 229 0.28 19.63 -19.98
C LYS A 229 0.63 18.17 -19.66
N GLN A 230 1.92 17.83 -19.59
CA GLN A 230 2.43 16.57 -19.01
C GLN A 230 2.25 16.54 -17.47
N SER A 231 1.00 16.66 -17.02
CA SER A 231 0.62 16.67 -15.61
C SER A 231 0.99 15.36 -14.93
N SER A 232 1.50 15.46 -13.70
CA SER A 232 1.84 14.29 -12.88
C SER A 232 0.63 13.72 -12.09
N THR A 233 -0.58 14.24 -12.31
CA THR A 233 -1.85 13.69 -11.81
C THR A 233 -2.68 13.16 -12.98
N HIS A 234 -3.24 11.96 -12.85
CA HIS A 234 -3.64 11.15 -14.02
C HIS A 234 -5.13 11.21 -14.40
N ASP A 235 -5.87 12.12 -13.77
CA ASP A 235 -7.22 12.46 -14.18
C ASP A 235 -7.14 13.54 -15.26
N ARG A 236 -7.53 13.23 -16.51
CA ARG A 236 -7.58 14.22 -17.59
C ARG A 236 -8.78 15.15 -17.34
N PHE A 237 -8.52 16.30 -16.69
CA PHE A 237 -9.50 17.35 -16.45
C PHE A 237 -8.96 18.75 -16.76
N HIS A 238 -9.88 19.71 -16.88
CA HIS A 238 -9.60 21.13 -17.01
C HIS A 238 -10.16 21.78 -15.73
N SER A 239 -9.29 22.35 -14.89
CA SER A 239 -9.73 22.98 -13.63
C SER A 239 -9.72 24.50 -13.78
N ILE A 240 -10.85 25.11 -13.45
CA ILE A 240 -11.03 26.56 -13.46
C ILE A 240 -11.49 26.98 -12.06
N LYS A 241 -10.74 27.88 -11.41
CA LYS A 241 -11.17 28.50 -10.15
C LYS A 241 -11.91 29.80 -10.45
N ILE A 242 -13.12 29.88 -9.91
CA ILE A 242 -14.04 30.98 -10.10
C ILE A 242 -14.19 31.71 -8.76
N TYR A 243 -13.83 32.98 -8.74
CA TYR A 243 -14.12 33.88 -7.63
C TYR A 243 -15.59 34.31 -7.69
N VAL A 244 -16.26 34.32 -6.54
CA VAL A 244 -17.66 34.71 -6.38
C VAL A 244 -17.71 36.00 -5.54
N PRO A 245 -17.65 37.20 -6.16
CA PRO A 245 -17.36 38.45 -5.45
C PRO A 245 -18.36 38.80 -4.33
N LYS A 246 -19.60 38.35 -4.50
CA LYS A 246 -20.73 38.53 -3.57
C LYS A 246 -20.57 37.81 -2.23
N TYR A 247 -19.73 36.78 -2.17
CA TYR A 247 -19.49 35.96 -0.98
C TYR A 247 -18.00 35.88 -0.59
N ASP A 248 -17.12 36.58 -1.30
CA ASP A 248 -15.68 36.67 -1.01
C ASP A 248 -15.04 35.27 -0.85
N VAL A 249 -15.23 34.43 -1.88
CA VAL A 249 -14.85 33.00 -1.85
C VAL A 249 -14.60 32.46 -3.26
N TYR A 250 -13.75 31.43 -3.35
CA TYR A 250 -13.43 30.73 -4.59
C TYR A 250 -14.08 29.35 -4.67
N VAL A 251 -14.58 29.01 -5.85
CA VAL A 251 -15.26 27.75 -6.21
C VAL A 251 -14.51 27.09 -7.36
N GLU A 252 -14.30 25.77 -7.32
CA GLU A 252 -13.58 25.05 -8.37
C GLU A 252 -14.57 24.35 -9.33
N MET A 253 -14.38 24.54 -10.64
CA MET A 253 -15.06 23.77 -11.68
C MET A 253 -14.08 22.85 -12.41
N GLN A 254 -14.30 21.54 -12.25
CA GLN A 254 -13.47 20.48 -12.82
C GLN A 254 -14.18 19.83 -14.01
N VAL A 255 -13.77 20.15 -15.25
CA VAL A 255 -14.37 19.63 -16.48
C VAL A 255 -13.63 18.40 -16.99
N THR A 256 -14.33 17.30 -17.25
CA THR A 256 -13.73 16.05 -17.76
C THR A 256 -14.69 15.26 -18.65
N LEU A 257 -14.21 14.20 -19.31
CA LEU A 257 -15.05 13.28 -20.09
C LEU A 257 -15.53 12.11 -19.21
N LYS A 258 -16.79 11.67 -19.40
CA LYS A 258 -17.37 10.55 -18.65
C LYS A 258 -16.52 9.27 -18.67
N LYS A 259 -15.84 9.00 -19.80
CA LYS A 259 -14.94 7.84 -19.96
C LYS A 259 -13.63 7.90 -19.14
N PHE A 260 -13.36 9.00 -18.43
CA PHE A 260 -12.20 9.13 -17.54
C PHE A 260 -12.54 9.08 -16.05
N THR A 261 -13.82 9.09 -15.66
CA THR A 261 -14.21 9.21 -14.23
C THR A 261 -14.67 7.89 -13.61
N THR A 262 -13.88 7.37 -12.68
CA THR A 262 -14.29 6.30 -11.75
C THR A 262 -15.07 6.91 -10.56
N LEU A 263 -16.34 7.24 -10.79
CA LEU A 263 -17.29 7.55 -9.71
C LEU A 263 -17.91 6.24 -9.19
N GLU A 264 -18.01 6.09 -7.88
CA GLU A 264 -18.65 4.92 -7.25
C GLU A 264 -20.12 4.83 -7.70
N GLY A 265 -20.48 3.76 -8.42
CA GLY A 265 -21.88 3.48 -8.78
C GLY A 265 -22.24 3.43 -10.28
N PHE A 266 -21.29 3.26 -11.20
CA PHE A 266 -21.56 2.66 -12.52
C PHE A 266 -20.44 1.64 -12.88
N THR A 267 -20.78 0.62 -13.67
CA THR A 267 -20.12 -0.70 -13.64
C THR A 267 -18.99 -0.93 -14.65
N GLU A 268 -18.19 -1.96 -14.35
CA GLU A 268 -17.40 -2.79 -15.28
C GLU A 268 -16.30 -2.12 -16.12
N ILE A 269 -15.16 -1.85 -15.46
CA ILE A 269 -13.84 -2.11 -16.06
C ILE A 269 -13.07 -2.99 -15.08
N GLU A 270 -12.69 -4.21 -15.50
CA GLU A 270 -11.85 -5.08 -14.68
C GLU A 270 -10.43 -4.51 -14.53
N ASN A 271 -9.94 -4.48 -13.29
CA ASN A 271 -8.57 -4.14 -12.89
C ASN A 271 -8.06 -2.71 -13.18
N PRO A 272 -8.58 -1.67 -12.49
CA PRO A 272 -7.99 -0.32 -12.49
C PRO A 272 -6.52 -0.24 -12.02
N ASN A 273 -6.05 -1.22 -11.25
CA ASN A 273 -4.74 -1.17 -10.60
C ASN A 273 -3.59 -1.18 -11.62
N LEU A 274 -3.74 -1.86 -12.76
CA LEU A 274 -2.67 -1.96 -13.75
C LEU A 274 -2.29 -0.60 -14.37
N ARG A 275 -3.30 0.24 -14.68
CA ARG A 275 -3.10 1.62 -15.17
C ARG A 275 -2.34 2.47 -14.15
N ASN A 276 -2.73 2.37 -12.87
CA ASN A 276 -2.14 3.14 -11.79
C ASN A 276 -0.72 2.66 -11.42
N LEU A 277 -0.43 1.36 -11.52
CA LEU A 277 0.94 0.83 -11.39
C LEU A 277 1.86 1.37 -12.49
N LEU A 278 1.46 1.21 -13.76
CA LEU A 278 2.23 1.66 -14.93
C LEU A 278 2.55 3.15 -14.85
N TYR A 279 1.55 3.96 -14.52
CA TYR A 279 1.75 5.40 -14.40
C TYR A 279 2.61 5.78 -13.18
N GLY A 280 2.39 5.14 -12.03
CA GLY A 280 3.22 5.34 -10.84
C GLY A 280 4.70 5.09 -11.13
N TYR A 281 5.01 4.07 -11.94
CA TYR A 281 6.37 3.72 -12.36
C TYR A 281 6.97 4.74 -13.34
N ILE A 282 6.25 5.14 -14.39
CA ILE A 282 6.73 6.14 -15.37
C ILE A 282 6.89 7.53 -14.71
N LYS A 283 6.07 7.85 -13.72
CA LYS A 283 6.16 9.08 -12.93
C LYS A 283 7.33 9.06 -11.92
N SER A 284 7.63 7.92 -11.30
CA SER A 284 8.74 7.81 -10.33
C SER A 284 10.11 7.67 -10.99
N TRP A 285 10.17 7.16 -12.23
CA TRP A 285 11.40 7.07 -13.03
C TRP A 285 11.97 8.48 -13.28
N LYS A 286 13.12 8.75 -12.65
CA LYS A 286 14.04 9.80 -13.06
C LYS A 286 15.00 9.20 -14.09
N PRO A 287 15.05 9.72 -15.32
CA PRO A 287 16.06 9.30 -16.28
C PRO A 287 17.41 9.89 -15.88
N ASP A 288 18.46 9.07 -15.88
CA ASP A 288 19.80 9.51 -15.48
C ASP A 288 20.64 10.04 -16.67
N ASN A 289 20.10 10.01 -17.89
CA ASN A 289 20.75 10.46 -19.11
C ASN A 289 19.72 10.76 -20.23
N PRO A 290 20.10 11.44 -21.34
CA PRO A 290 19.17 11.82 -22.40
C PRO A 290 18.52 10.64 -23.15
N GLU A 291 19.17 9.48 -23.25
CA GLU A 291 18.58 8.31 -23.92
C GLU A 291 17.49 7.66 -23.04
N GLU A 292 17.61 7.72 -21.71
CA GLU A 292 16.52 7.41 -20.80
C GLU A 292 15.42 8.48 -20.81
N GLU A 293 15.74 9.76 -21.02
CA GLU A 293 14.74 10.82 -21.18
C GLU A 293 13.90 10.58 -22.45
N ASP A 294 14.55 10.25 -23.57
CA ASP A 294 13.89 9.83 -24.82
C ASP A 294 13.11 8.52 -24.67
N LEU A 295 13.61 7.53 -23.91
CA LEU A 295 12.89 6.27 -23.64
C LEU A 295 11.69 6.47 -22.69
N LYS A 296 11.80 7.35 -21.70
CA LYS A 296 10.70 7.76 -20.82
C LYS A 296 9.65 8.55 -21.59
N GLN A 297 10.08 9.46 -22.48
CA GLN A 297 9.19 10.16 -23.40
C GLN A 297 8.52 9.17 -24.36
N ALA A 298 9.26 8.24 -24.98
CA ALA A 298 8.71 7.20 -25.86
C ALA A 298 7.74 6.25 -25.14
N SER A 299 7.99 5.96 -23.86
CA SER A 299 7.09 5.17 -23.00
C SER A 299 5.83 5.95 -22.63
N SER A 300 5.96 7.24 -22.32
CA SER A 300 4.84 8.17 -22.09
C SER A 300 3.99 8.36 -23.35
N ASP A 301 4.64 8.50 -24.52
CA ASP A 301 4.06 8.52 -25.86
C ASP A 301 3.32 7.22 -26.19
N THR A 302 3.87 6.06 -25.78
CA THR A 302 3.26 4.74 -26.03
C THR A 302 2.09 4.51 -25.09
N LEU A 303 2.21 4.89 -23.82
CA LEU A 303 1.08 4.92 -22.88
C LEU A 303 -0.01 5.89 -23.37
N THR A 304 0.38 7.02 -23.97
CA THR A 304 -0.55 7.98 -24.59
C THR A 304 -1.25 7.35 -25.79
N LYS A 305 -0.52 6.74 -26.74
CA LYS A 305 -1.10 6.05 -27.91
C LYS A 305 -1.98 4.85 -27.52
N ILE A 306 -1.66 4.13 -26.44
CA ILE A 306 -2.51 3.07 -25.87
C ILE A 306 -3.78 3.69 -25.28
N ASN A 307 -3.66 4.79 -24.51
CA ASN A 307 -4.82 5.54 -24.05
C ASN A 307 -5.65 6.11 -25.21
N ASP A 308 -5.05 6.54 -26.31
CA ASP A 308 -5.75 7.06 -27.49
C ASP A 308 -6.53 5.96 -28.21
N VAL A 309 -5.96 4.74 -28.34
CA VAL A 309 -6.70 3.55 -28.80
C VAL A 309 -7.87 3.21 -27.88
N ILE A 310 -7.68 3.32 -26.56
CA ILE A 310 -8.75 3.17 -25.55
C ILE A 310 -9.75 4.36 -25.59
N CYS A 311 -9.39 5.48 -26.22
CA CYS A 311 -10.17 6.71 -26.30
C CYS A 311 -10.83 6.97 -27.66
N GLU A 312 -11.03 5.93 -28.47
CA GLU A 312 -11.88 5.88 -29.69
C GLU A 312 -11.26 6.46 -30.99
N TRP A 313 -11.93 6.17 -32.12
CA TRP A 313 -11.65 6.61 -33.52
C TRP A 313 -10.75 5.74 -34.42
N ILE A 314 -10.78 4.41 -34.27
CA ILE A 314 -10.23 3.47 -35.28
C ILE A 314 -11.25 2.35 -35.57
N ASP A 315 -11.59 2.13 -36.84
CA ASP A 315 -12.47 1.04 -37.29
C ASP A 315 -11.72 -0.30 -37.41
N ASP A 316 -12.44 -1.41 -37.60
CA ASP A 316 -11.84 -2.75 -37.76
C ASP A 316 -10.75 -2.77 -38.85
N LYS A 317 -10.94 -2.00 -39.94
CA LYS A 317 -9.94 -1.88 -41.01
C LYS A 317 -8.70 -1.15 -40.53
N GLY A 318 -8.83 -0.08 -39.74
CA GLY A 318 -7.72 0.63 -39.13
C GLY A 318 -6.96 -0.21 -38.10
N ILE A 319 -7.67 -0.96 -37.24
CA ILE A 319 -7.07 -1.92 -36.29
C ILE A 319 -6.28 -2.98 -37.08
N GLN A 320 -6.89 -3.55 -38.12
CA GLN A 320 -6.24 -4.55 -38.96
C GLN A 320 -5.09 -3.97 -39.80
N LYS A 321 -5.12 -2.67 -40.12
CA LYS A 321 -4.01 -1.94 -40.77
C LYS A 321 -2.84 -1.71 -39.82
N ILE A 322 -3.09 -1.43 -38.54
CA ILE A 322 -2.06 -1.34 -37.49
C ILE A 322 -1.46 -2.73 -37.21
N ALA A 323 -2.30 -3.75 -37.04
CA ALA A 323 -1.86 -5.14 -36.85
C ALA A 323 -1.03 -5.64 -38.03
N ASN A 324 -1.45 -5.38 -39.27
CA ASN A 324 -0.66 -5.72 -40.46
C ASN A 324 0.64 -4.92 -40.58
N ARG A 325 0.69 -3.67 -40.09
CA ARG A 325 1.92 -2.88 -40.05
C ARG A 325 2.92 -3.44 -39.03
N TYR A 326 2.46 -3.77 -37.83
CA TYR A 326 3.28 -4.48 -36.83
C TYR A 326 3.76 -5.84 -37.36
N LYS A 327 2.87 -6.62 -37.98
CA LYS A 327 3.22 -7.89 -38.60
C LYS A 327 4.27 -7.73 -39.71
N SER A 328 4.17 -6.68 -40.54
CA SER A 328 5.20 -6.38 -41.56
C SER A 328 6.56 -5.96 -40.97
N HIS A 329 6.61 -5.47 -39.72
CA HIS A 329 7.88 -5.23 -39.02
C HIS A 329 8.46 -6.51 -38.37
N LEU A 330 7.64 -7.55 -38.16
CA LEU A 330 8.07 -8.86 -37.64
C LEU A 330 8.48 -9.82 -38.78
N ASP A 331 7.70 -9.88 -39.87
CA ASP A 331 7.89 -10.82 -40.98
C ASP A 331 9.15 -10.53 -41.86
N ILE A 332 9.83 -9.40 -41.66
CA ILE A 332 11.13 -9.10 -42.33
C ILE A 332 12.28 -9.97 -41.77
N GLY A 333 12.12 -10.59 -40.59
CA GLY A 333 13.22 -11.17 -39.82
C GLY A 333 13.54 -12.67 -40.02
N VAL A 334 12.68 -13.49 -40.64
CA VAL A 334 12.84 -14.96 -40.59
C VAL A 334 12.61 -15.68 -41.93
N SER A 335 13.67 -16.25 -42.49
CA SER A 335 13.60 -17.32 -43.52
C SER A 335 13.79 -18.71 -42.88
N ARG A 336 13.36 -19.77 -43.58
CA ARG A 336 13.09 -21.10 -42.96
C ARG A 336 14.32 -21.87 -42.45
N PRO A 337 14.18 -22.71 -41.40
CA PRO A 337 15.28 -23.42 -40.72
C PRO A 337 15.40 -24.92 -41.03
N SER A 338 16.52 -25.54 -40.65
CA SER A 338 16.64 -27.01 -40.49
C SER A 338 17.73 -27.45 -39.49
N GLN A 339 17.36 -28.38 -38.59
CA GLN A 339 18.19 -29.24 -37.71
C GLN A 339 18.81 -28.66 -36.41
N LEU A 340 18.29 -29.17 -35.26
CA LEU A 340 18.98 -29.67 -34.03
C LEU A 340 19.99 -28.78 -33.24
N SER A 341 20.06 -28.78 -31.88
CA SER A 341 19.23 -29.39 -30.83
C SER A 341 19.57 -28.93 -29.39
N LYS A 342 18.55 -28.81 -28.52
CA LYS A 342 18.53 -28.94 -27.03
C LYS A 342 19.59 -28.23 -26.15
N LYS A 343 19.14 -27.28 -25.30
CA LYS A 343 19.40 -27.26 -23.84
C LYS A 343 18.39 -26.34 -23.09
N SER A 344 18.48 -26.25 -21.76
CA SER A 344 17.36 -26.14 -20.81
C SER A 344 17.00 -24.75 -20.25
N ASP A 345 15.75 -24.33 -20.49
CA ASP A 345 14.69 -23.95 -19.52
C ASP A 345 14.87 -22.88 -18.42
N GLU A 346 16.08 -22.46 -18.00
CA GLU A 346 16.24 -21.70 -16.73
C GLU A 346 16.15 -20.15 -16.82
N GLU A 347 15.86 -19.55 -17.99
CA GLU A 347 15.97 -18.08 -18.19
C GLU A 347 14.65 -17.28 -18.32
N VAL A 348 13.49 -17.90 -18.04
CA VAL A 348 12.15 -17.30 -18.30
C VAL A 348 11.81 -16.06 -17.42
N ASN A 349 12.42 -15.91 -16.24
CA ASN A 349 11.74 -15.15 -15.18
C ASN A 349 12.00 -13.62 -15.11
N ASN A 350 13.09 -13.10 -15.69
CA ASN A 350 13.69 -11.82 -15.24
C ASN A 350 13.67 -10.64 -16.25
N ASN A 351 12.56 -10.38 -16.95
CA ASN A 351 12.34 -9.07 -17.60
C ASN A 351 10.86 -8.63 -17.53
N MET A 352 10.60 -7.54 -16.82
CA MET A 352 9.27 -6.97 -16.60
C MET A 352 8.67 -6.41 -17.90
N THR A 353 9.45 -5.67 -18.68
CA THR A 353 8.95 -4.95 -19.87
C THR A 353 8.55 -5.90 -20.99
N LEU A 354 9.28 -7.01 -21.17
CA LEU A 354 8.90 -8.05 -22.12
C LEU A 354 7.63 -8.79 -21.66
N LYS A 355 7.54 -9.15 -20.36
CA LYS A 355 6.33 -9.73 -19.75
C LYS A 355 5.12 -8.80 -19.92
N MET A 356 5.28 -7.48 -19.84
CA MET A 356 4.18 -6.51 -19.99
C MET A 356 3.75 -6.32 -21.46
N ALA A 357 4.69 -6.29 -22.41
CA ALA A 357 4.37 -6.28 -23.84
C ALA A 357 3.69 -7.58 -24.28
N GLN A 358 4.18 -8.73 -23.80
CA GLN A 358 3.57 -10.03 -24.02
C GLN A 358 2.16 -10.11 -23.40
N PHE A 359 2.00 -9.69 -22.14
CA PHE A 359 0.69 -9.63 -21.48
C PHE A 359 -0.30 -8.74 -22.25
N ALA A 360 0.12 -7.54 -22.67
CA ALA A 360 -0.74 -6.65 -23.46
C ALA A 360 -1.17 -7.28 -24.79
N TYR A 361 -0.25 -7.96 -25.50
CA TYR A 361 -0.55 -8.70 -26.72
C TYR A 361 -1.49 -9.91 -26.47
N GLU A 362 -1.28 -10.64 -25.38
CA GLU A 362 -2.12 -11.77 -24.97
C GLU A 362 -3.53 -11.32 -24.55
N GLN A 363 -3.69 -10.17 -23.89
CA GLN A 363 -5.03 -9.59 -23.65
C GLN A 363 -5.67 -9.14 -24.96
N LEU A 364 -4.95 -8.43 -25.84
CA LEU A 364 -5.47 -8.01 -27.16
C LEU A 364 -5.97 -9.20 -28.00
N CYS A 365 -5.28 -10.34 -27.95
CA CYS A 365 -5.71 -11.55 -28.66
C CYS A 365 -7.05 -12.12 -28.14
N LYS A 366 -7.39 -11.94 -26.85
CA LYS A 366 -8.67 -12.40 -26.28
C LYS A 366 -9.89 -11.65 -26.83
N PHE A 367 -9.70 -10.44 -27.36
CA PHE A 367 -10.74 -9.65 -27.99
C PHE A 367 -10.93 -9.94 -29.50
N THR A 368 -10.31 -11.00 -30.03
CA THR A 368 -10.43 -11.38 -31.46
C THR A 368 -11.15 -12.73 -31.67
N PRO A 369 -12.03 -12.88 -32.68
CA PRO A 369 -12.82 -14.11 -32.86
C PRO A 369 -12.01 -15.39 -33.10
N GLU A 370 -12.52 -16.51 -32.59
CA GLU A 370 -11.78 -17.75 -32.23
C GLU A 370 -10.99 -18.51 -33.32
N LYS A 371 -10.98 -18.08 -34.58
CA LYS A 371 -10.47 -18.88 -35.72
C LYS A 371 -8.93 -18.98 -35.85
N VAL A 372 -8.15 -18.59 -34.84
CA VAL A 372 -6.67 -18.59 -34.90
C VAL A 372 -6.02 -19.24 -33.66
N LYS A 373 -6.27 -20.55 -33.45
CA LYS A 373 -5.46 -21.39 -32.54
C LYS A 373 -4.75 -22.49 -33.34
N GLY A 374 -3.46 -22.32 -33.65
CA GLY A 374 -2.75 -23.22 -34.58
C GLY A 374 -1.22 -23.12 -34.65
N LYS A 375 -0.54 -23.71 -33.66
CA LYS A 375 0.89 -24.15 -33.64
C LYS A 375 2.03 -23.09 -33.57
N ARG A 376 2.98 -23.43 -32.67
CA ARG A 376 4.42 -23.05 -32.58
C ARG A 376 4.81 -21.65 -32.12
N PHE A 377 5.04 -21.55 -30.80
CA PHE A 377 6.22 -20.90 -30.22
C PHE A 377 7.51 -21.27 -30.98
N SER A 378 8.32 -20.26 -31.36
CA SER A 378 9.81 -20.24 -31.26
C SER A 378 10.42 -19.09 -32.08
N ALA A 379 10.79 -17.96 -31.44
CA ALA A 379 11.83 -16.97 -31.82
C ALA A 379 11.46 -15.52 -31.39
N PHE A 380 11.87 -15.07 -30.18
CA PHE A 380 12.09 -13.63 -29.89
C PHE A 380 12.81 -13.40 -28.54
N THR A 381 14.15 -13.40 -28.51
CA THR A 381 14.95 -13.02 -27.32
C THR A 381 16.34 -12.48 -27.71
N GLU A 382 16.45 -11.20 -28.08
CA GLU A 382 17.74 -10.51 -28.19
C GLU A 382 17.59 -8.96 -28.26
N TYR A 383 17.50 -8.26 -27.11
CA TYR A 383 17.89 -6.82 -27.00
C TYR A 383 17.97 -6.30 -25.55
N ASN A 384 18.87 -5.32 -25.34
CA ASN A 384 19.00 -4.35 -24.24
C ASN A 384 19.19 -4.78 -22.76
N LYS A 385 20.24 -4.20 -22.13
CA LYS A 385 20.48 -4.20 -20.66
C LYS A 385 21.66 -3.25 -20.23
N LYS A 386 21.39 -1.98 -19.85
CA LYS A 386 22.18 -0.98 -19.03
C LYS A 386 21.59 0.44 -19.25
N TYR A 387 21.94 1.53 -18.54
CA TYR A 387 23.02 1.79 -17.54
C TYR A 387 22.51 2.67 -16.35
N ILE A 388 23.37 2.95 -15.37
CA ILE A 388 23.19 3.81 -14.18
C ILE A 388 24.50 4.62 -13.96
N ILE A 389 24.39 5.77 -13.29
CA ILE A 389 25.38 6.84 -12.92
C ILE A 389 26.79 6.36 -12.42
N GLY A 390 27.81 7.24 -12.58
CA GLY A 390 29.15 7.21 -11.93
C GLY A 390 29.14 7.49 -10.41
N ASP A 391 30.19 7.98 -9.72
CA ASP A 391 31.52 8.58 -10.03
C ASP A 391 32.37 8.48 -8.70
N SER A 392 33.70 8.58 -8.54
CA SER A 392 34.85 8.99 -9.37
C SER A 392 36.17 8.34 -8.92
N LEU A 393 37.23 8.41 -9.76
CA LEU A 393 38.57 8.91 -9.38
C LEU A 393 39.57 8.90 -10.56
N LYS A 394 40.29 10.02 -10.74
CA LYS A 394 41.17 10.37 -11.90
C LYS A 394 40.43 10.51 -13.23
N LYS A 395 40.55 11.69 -13.85
CA LYS A 395 40.01 11.98 -15.19
C LYS A 395 40.88 11.34 -16.27
N GLU A 396 40.45 10.19 -16.78
CA GLU A 396 40.50 9.93 -18.22
C GLU A 396 39.10 10.25 -18.79
N ASP A 397 39.00 10.75 -20.02
CA ASP A 397 37.74 11.27 -20.55
C ASP A 397 36.66 10.17 -20.65
N GLU A 398 35.47 10.42 -20.08
CA GLU A 398 34.36 9.46 -20.08
C GLU A 398 33.93 9.14 -21.52
N LYS A 399 34.18 7.91 -21.94
CA LYS A 399 33.69 7.34 -23.20
C LYS A 399 32.48 6.49 -22.87
N VAL A 400 31.34 6.81 -23.44
CA VAL A 400 30.09 6.06 -23.26
C VAL A 400 30.32 4.61 -23.68
N GLU A 401 29.99 3.65 -22.80
CA GLU A 401 30.23 2.21 -23.03
C GLU A 401 28.90 1.44 -23.11
N VAL A 402 28.82 0.44 -23.98
CA VAL A 402 27.59 -0.31 -24.28
C VAL A 402 27.66 -1.74 -23.73
N GLY A 403 26.56 -2.29 -23.20
CA GLY A 403 26.43 -3.72 -22.88
C GLY A 403 26.66 -4.11 -21.42
N GLN A 404 25.91 -5.11 -20.93
CA GLN A 404 25.95 -5.52 -19.53
C GLN A 404 27.11 -6.40 -19.13
N THR A 405 27.40 -6.33 -17.84
CA THR A 405 28.52 -6.99 -17.20
C THR A 405 27.99 -7.72 -15.96
N ARG A 406 28.26 -9.03 -15.83
CA ARG A 406 27.81 -9.89 -14.71
C ARG A 406 29.00 -10.62 -14.08
N PRO A 407 28.86 -11.17 -12.85
CA PRO A 407 29.92 -11.94 -12.19
C PRO A 407 30.49 -13.07 -13.07
N GLY A 408 31.82 -13.17 -13.10
CA GLY A 408 32.57 -13.97 -14.06
C GLY A 408 33.32 -13.13 -15.10
N VAL A 409 33.55 -13.69 -16.29
CA VAL A 409 34.32 -13.05 -17.38
C VAL A 409 33.46 -12.09 -18.20
N ASN A 410 33.98 -10.90 -18.45
CA ASN A 410 33.37 -9.88 -19.29
C ASN A 410 34.44 -9.35 -20.27
N LEU A 411 34.13 -9.29 -21.57
CA LEU A 411 35.07 -8.92 -22.62
C LEU A 411 34.68 -7.57 -23.23
N GLN A 412 35.64 -6.68 -23.43
CA GLN A 412 35.43 -5.37 -24.07
C GLN A 412 36.09 -5.35 -25.46
N GLY A 413 35.29 -5.16 -26.50
CA GLY A 413 35.74 -5.00 -27.89
C GLY A 413 34.97 -3.91 -28.62
N TYR A 414 34.99 -3.93 -29.95
CA TYR A 414 34.23 -2.99 -30.78
C TYR A 414 33.34 -3.74 -31.77
N CYS A 415 32.11 -3.26 -31.96
CA CYS A 415 31.21 -3.84 -32.95
C CYS A 415 31.59 -3.42 -34.37
N THR A 416 31.70 -4.39 -35.27
CA THR A 416 32.04 -4.20 -36.70
C THR A 416 30.82 -4.15 -37.62
N ASN A 417 29.61 -4.41 -37.11
CA ASN A 417 28.37 -4.33 -37.88
C ASN A 417 28.06 -2.86 -38.23
N GLY A 418 28.24 -2.44 -39.48
CA GLY A 418 28.02 -1.04 -39.91
C GLY A 418 26.60 -0.49 -39.65
N ASP A 419 25.61 -1.35 -39.40
CA ASP A 419 24.24 -0.96 -39.03
C ASP A 419 24.04 -0.68 -37.53
N CYS A 420 24.91 -1.21 -36.67
CA CYS A 420 24.85 -1.14 -35.19
C CYS A 420 25.08 0.29 -34.69
N LEU A 421 24.37 0.72 -33.63
CA LEU A 421 24.49 2.07 -33.09
C LEU A 421 25.84 2.24 -32.39
N ALA A 422 26.24 1.25 -31.58
CA ALA A 422 27.56 1.21 -30.94
C ALA A 422 28.70 1.24 -31.98
N ALA A 423 28.54 0.59 -33.14
CA ALA A 423 29.53 0.65 -34.22
C ALA A 423 29.59 2.04 -34.89
N LYS A 424 28.44 2.64 -35.20
CA LYS A 424 28.33 3.99 -35.80
C LYS A 424 28.93 5.07 -34.91
N ALA A 425 28.67 5.00 -33.60
CA ALA A 425 29.22 5.90 -32.59
C ALA A 425 30.63 5.51 -32.10
N LYS A 426 31.18 4.37 -32.56
CA LYS A 426 32.50 3.81 -32.18
C LYS A 426 32.66 3.57 -30.67
N LEU A 427 31.57 3.23 -29.99
CA LEU A 427 31.56 2.98 -28.56
C LEU A 427 32.18 1.59 -28.25
N PRO A 428 32.94 1.45 -27.16
CA PRO A 428 33.38 0.14 -26.68
C PRO A 428 32.18 -0.66 -26.18
N VAL A 429 32.20 -1.97 -26.46
CA VAL A 429 31.09 -2.90 -26.19
C VAL A 429 31.55 -3.99 -25.24
N TRP A 430 30.87 -4.11 -24.11
CA TRP A 430 30.98 -5.23 -23.16
C TRP A 430 30.12 -6.41 -23.59
N VAL A 431 30.73 -7.59 -23.54
CA VAL A 431 30.09 -8.90 -23.70
C VAL A 431 30.27 -9.68 -22.42
N ASP A 432 29.16 -10.05 -21.79
CA ASP A 432 29.09 -10.94 -20.63
C ASP A 432 29.23 -12.40 -21.05
N ILE A 433 30.20 -13.12 -20.47
CA ILE A 433 30.44 -14.56 -20.67
C ILE A 433 30.06 -15.35 -19.40
N GLY A 434 29.88 -14.67 -18.26
CA GLY A 434 29.59 -15.31 -16.96
C GLY A 434 30.72 -16.19 -16.43
N PHE A 435 30.34 -17.21 -15.64
CA PHE A 435 31.28 -18.18 -15.05
C PHE A 435 31.55 -19.34 -16.01
N GLY A 436 32.82 -19.70 -16.17
CA GLY A 436 33.27 -20.81 -17.02
C GLY A 436 34.72 -20.68 -17.45
N ASP A 437 35.14 -21.62 -18.30
CA ASP A 437 36.41 -21.59 -19.01
C ASP A 437 36.15 -21.10 -20.45
N VAL A 438 36.82 -20.04 -20.89
CA VAL A 438 36.69 -19.44 -22.23
C VAL A 438 38.07 -19.21 -22.83
N SER A 439 38.23 -19.54 -24.11
CA SER A 439 39.44 -19.21 -24.88
C SER A 439 39.08 -18.48 -26.16
N PHE A 440 39.86 -17.46 -26.50
CA PHE A 440 39.64 -16.62 -27.68
C PHE A 440 40.96 -16.09 -28.24
N THR A 441 40.98 -15.77 -29.53
CA THR A 441 42.09 -15.03 -30.16
C THR A 441 41.62 -13.61 -30.45
N SER A 442 42.30 -12.62 -29.87
CA SER A 442 41.75 -11.28 -29.66
C SER A 442 41.31 -10.53 -30.92
N ASP A 443 41.95 -10.81 -32.07
CA ASP A 443 41.65 -10.23 -33.38
C ASP A 443 40.71 -11.09 -34.25
N LYS A 444 40.48 -12.37 -33.91
CA LYS A 444 39.79 -13.36 -34.76
C LYS A 444 38.49 -13.91 -34.18
N THR A 445 38.36 -13.96 -32.86
CA THR A 445 37.11 -14.39 -32.21
C THR A 445 36.14 -13.22 -32.17
N ALA A 446 34.95 -13.42 -32.75
CA ALA A 446 33.85 -12.47 -32.69
C ALA A 446 32.78 -12.96 -31.69
N TYR A 447 32.14 -12.00 -31.02
CA TYR A 447 31.07 -12.24 -30.05
C TYR A 447 29.78 -11.49 -30.41
N CYS A 448 28.64 -12.01 -29.96
CA CYS A 448 27.33 -11.37 -30.13
C CYS A 448 27.31 -9.97 -29.49
N CYS A 449 26.98 -8.96 -30.28
CA CYS A 449 26.87 -7.60 -29.79
C CYS A 449 25.52 -7.39 -29.09
N PRO A 450 25.45 -6.97 -27.81
CA PRO A 450 24.18 -6.69 -27.15
C PRO A 450 23.36 -5.57 -27.82
N ASP A 451 23.97 -4.76 -28.68
CA ASP A 451 23.34 -3.68 -29.48
C ASP A 451 22.90 -4.13 -30.89
N CYS A 452 23.13 -5.38 -31.32
CA CYS A 452 22.55 -5.87 -32.58
C CYS A 452 22.36 -7.39 -32.73
N GLY A 453 22.64 -8.19 -31.70
CA GLY A 453 22.63 -9.67 -31.69
C GLY A 453 23.76 -10.32 -32.51
N LYS A 454 24.03 -9.81 -33.72
CA LYS A 454 25.03 -10.34 -34.65
C LYS A 454 26.41 -10.53 -33.97
N SER A 455 27.04 -11.69 -34.18
CA SER A 455 28.41 -11.96 -33.72
C SER A 455 29.42 -11.11 -34.50
N THR A 456 29.74 -9.95 -33.93
CA THR A 456 30.45 -8.84 -34.60
C THR A 456 31.26 -7.97 -33.65
N VAL A 457 31.25 -8.22 -32.33
CA VAL A 457 32.23 -7.65 -31.41
C VAL A 457 33.53 -8.41 -31.58
N SER A 458 34.49 -7.82 -32.27
CA SER A 458 35.83 -8.35 -32.48
C SER A 458 36.87 -7.40 -31.89
N SER A 459 38.15 -7.74 -32.04
CA SER A 459 39.27 -6.88 -31.58
C SER A 459 39.16 -6.57 -30.09
N ILE A 460 39.04 -7.63 -29.28
CA ILE A 460 38.92 -7.53 -27.82
C ILE A 460 40.16 -6.82 -27.26
N ALA A 461 39.94 -5.71 -26.57
CA ALA A 461 40.97 -4.78 -26.10
C ALA A 461 41.14 -4.81 -24.56
N LYS A 462 40.07 -5.18 -23.82
CA LYS A 462 40.13 -5.43 -22.37
C LYS A 462 39.30 -6.64 -21.99
N THR A 463 39.62 -7.23 -20.85
CA THR A 463 38.79 -8.19 -20.12
C THR A 463 38.60 -7.65 -18.70
N MET A 464 37.38 -7.61 -18.20
CA MET A 464 37.07 -7.43 -16.78
C MET A 464 36.57 -8.76 -16.21
N ILE A 465 37.14 -9.17 -15.09
CA ILE A 465 36.68 -10.37 -14.36
C ILE A 465 36.29 -9.92 -12.96
N PHE A 466 35.09 -10.25 -12.49
CA PHE A 466 34.60 -9.74 -11.20
C PHE A 466 33.72 -10.73 -10.43
N ASN A 467 33.79 -10.67 -9.09
CA ASN A 467 33.16 -11.58 -8.13
C ASN A 467 33.45 -13.08 -8.41
N SER A 468 34.72 -13.42 -8.70
CA SER A 468 35.15 -14.78 -9.07
C SER A 468 36.62 -15.07 -8.75
N GLU A 469 36.91 -16.29 -8.28
CA GLU A 469 38.25 -16.89 -8.42
C GLU A 469 38.55 -17.09 -9.90
N HIS A 470 39.70 -16.65 -10.38
CA HIS A 470 39.99 -16.68 -11.80
C HIS A 470 41.46 -16.87 -12.16
N SER A 471 41.67 -17.22 -13.42
CA SER A 471 42.99 -17.21 -14.05
C SER A 471 42.93 -16.73 -15.49
N ILE A 472 43.94 -15.97 -15.92
CA ILE A 472 44.13 -15.54 -17.31
C ILE A 472 45.56 -15.88 -17.75
N GLY A 473 45.67 -16.70 -18.81
CA GLY A 473 46.93 -16.99 -19.51
C GLY A 473 46.86 -16.52 -20.97
N ALA A 474 48.02 -16.27 -21.57
CA ALA A 474 48.16 -15.95 -22.98
C ALA A 474 49.22 -16.86 -23.63
N ASN A 475 49.10 -17.08 -24.94
CA ASN A 475 50.02 -17.92 -25.70
C ASN A 475 51.40 -17.29 -26.01
N ASP A 476 51.77 -16.18 -25.34
CA ASP A 476 53.06 -15.50 -25.46
C ASP A 476 54.12 -15.97 -24.44
N ASN A 477 53.94 -17.18 -23.89
CA ASN A 477 54.73 -17.77 -22.80
C ASN A 477 54.71 -16.96 -21.48
N SER A 478 53.77 -16.03 -21.31
CA SER A 478 53.52 -15.42 -19.99
C SER A 478 52.98 -16.46 -18.99
N LEU A 479 53.38 -16.34 -17.73
CA LEU A 479 52.81 -17.16 -16.66
C LEU A 479 51.33 -16.77 -16.46
N PRO A 480 50.39 -17.74 -16.41
CA PRO A 480 48.99 -17.43 -16.17
C PRO A 480 48.80 -16.74 -14.82
N VAL A 481 48.28 -15.52 -14.84
CA VAL A 481 47.89 -14.79 -13.63
C VAL A 481 46.74 -15.56 -12.99
N ARG A 482 46.83 -15.81 -11.68
CA ARG A 482 45.74 -16.34 -10.85
C ARG A 482 45.37 -15.28 -9.83
N ASP A 483 44.08 -15.06 -9.65
CA ASP A 483 43.58 -13.92 -8.89
C ASP A 483 42.20 -14.23 -8.28
N ASN A 484 41.88 -13.58 -7.17
CA ASN A 484 40.57 -13.61 -6.53
C ASN A 484 40.14 -12.26 -5.96
N HIS A 485 40.72 -11.14 -6.43
CA HIS A 485 40.12 -9.83 -6.17
C HIS A 485 38.74 -9.72 -6.85
N TYR A 486 37.84 -8.96 -6.22
CA TYR A 486 36.45 -8.82 -6.60
C TYR A 486 36.24 -8.18 -7.98
N GLN A 487 37.25 -7.48 -8.52
CA GLN A 487 37.21 -6.84 -9.84
C GLN A 487 38.64 -6.63 -10.37
N CYS A 488 39.01 -7.38 -11.40
CA CYS A 488 40.29 -7.26 -12.10
C CYS A 488 40.08 -6.81 -13.54
N PHE A 489 40.99 -5.96 -14.04
CA PHE A 489 41.01 -5.49 -15.42
C PHE A 489 42.32 -5.91 -16.10
N TYR A 490 42.21 -6.59 -17.24
CA TYR A 490 43.34 -7.05 -18.03
C TYR A 490 43.29 -6.43 -19.43
N THR A 491 44.39 -5.79 -19.85
CA THR A 491 44.56 -5.31 -21.23
C THR A 491 44.89 -6.47 -22.16
N ILE A 492 44.16 -6.57 -23.25
CA ILE A 492 44.26 -7.68 -24.22
C ILE A 492 45.08 -7.21 -25.43
N LYS A 493 46.15 -7.94 -25.74
CA LYS A 493 47.02 -7.67 -26.89
C LYS A 493 46.40 -8.24 -28.18
N PRO A 494 46.35 -7.50 -29.30
CA PRO A 494 45.95 -8.04 -30.61
C PRO A 494 46.81 -9.23 -31.04
N GLY A 495 46.22 -10.21 -31.74
CA GLY A 495 46.91 -11.35 -32.35
C GLY A 495 47.25 -12.52 -31.41
N LEU A 496 47.12 -12.34 -30.08
CA LEU A 496 47.33 -13.41 -29.11
C LEU A 496 46.06 -14.21 -28.82
N THR A 497 46.25 -15.48 -28.47
CA THR A 497 45.21 -16.36 -27.94
C THR A 497 45.29 -16.37 -26.42
N TYR A 498 44.16 -16.11 -25.77
CA TYR A 498 44.01 -16.11 -24.32
C TYR A 498 43.20 -17.33 -23.87
N GLU A 499 43.49 -17.83 -22.67
CA GLU A 499 42.70 -18.81 -21.94
C GLU A 499 42.32 -18.18 -20.59
N LEU A 500 41.02 -18.06 -20.33
CA LEU A 500 40.47 -17.41 -19.15
C LEU A 500 39.53 -18.37 -18.44
N LYS A 501 39.61 -18.43 -17.12
CA LYS A 501 38.78 -19.29 -16.28
C LYS A 501 38.24 -18.45 -15.15
N ALA A 502 36.92 -18.40 -14.95
CA ALA A 502 36.30 -17.71 -13.83
C ALA A 502 35.28 -18.62 -13.15
N LYS A 503 35.50 -18.89 -11.87
CA LYS A 503 34.66 -19.74 -11.03
C LYS A 503 34.00 -18.90 -9.95
N LYS A 504 32.77 -19.29 -9.56
CA LYS A 504 32.15 -18.75 -8.34
C LYS A 504 33.12 -19.01 -7.19
N ILE A 505 33.38 -17.99 -6.37
CA ILE A 505 34.18 -18.16 -5.16
C ILE A 505 33.60 -19.27 -4.27
N ARG A 506 34.46 -20.08 -3.66
CA ARG A 506 34.08 -21.21 -2.80
C ARG A 506 35.05 -21.32 -1.63
N GLN A 507 34.59 -21.79 -0.48
CA GLN A 507 35.51 -22.10 0.61
C GLN A 507 36.48 -23.22 0.18
N HIS A 508 37.73 -23.15 0.65
CA HIS A 508 38.79 -24.11 0.32
C HIS A 508 38.88 -25.26 1.36
N ALA A 509 37.87 -25.43 2.19
CA ALA A 509 37.87 -26.42 3.27
C ALA A 509 37.69 -27.85 2.74
N THR A 510 38.31 -28.79 3.44
CA THR A 510 38.27 -30.23 3.13
C THR A 510 37.06 -30.95 3.73
N ASN A 511 36.44 -30.35 4.74
CA ASN A 511 35.23 -30.81 5.42
C ASN A 511 34.62 -29.67 6.26
N LEU A 512 33.46 -29.89 6.89
CA LEU A 512 32.77 -28.87 7.69
C LEU A 512 33.53 -28.46 8.97
N GLU A 513 34.25 -29.37 9.63
CA GLU A 513 35.03 -29.07 10.83
C GLU A 513 36.24 -28.18 10.49
N ASP A 514 36.92 -28.48 9.39
CA ASP A 514 37.99 -27.67 8.79
C ASP A 514 37.49 -26.26 8.41
N LEU A 515 36.28 -26.14 7.84
CA LEU A 515 35.66 -24.85 7.56
C LEU A 515 35.37 -24.05 8.84
N ILE A 516 34.85 -24.70 9.88
CA ILE A 516 34.58 -24.06 11.18
C ILE A 516 35.90 -23.57 11.80
N HIS A 517 36.91 -24.44 11.93
CA HIS A 517 38.18 -24.10 12.56
C HIS A 517 38.93 -22.96 11.83
N ARG A 518 39.04 -23.03 10.49
CA ARG A 518 39.64 -21.94 9.70
C ARG A 518 38.89 -20.62 9.86
N SER A 519 37.56 -20.68 9.89
CA SER A 519 36.73 -19.49 10.14
C SER A 519 36.99 -18.93 11.54
N GLU A 520 37.11 -19.78 12.55
CA GLU A 520 37.35 -19.38 13.95
C GLU A 520 38.71 -18.67 14.09
N ASP A 521 39.77 -19.26 13.55
CA ASP A 521 41.12 -18.69 13.50
C ASP A 521 41.17 -17.37 12.71
N ALA A 522 40.51 -17.32 11.54
CA ALA A 522 40.45 -16.12 10.73
C ALA A 522 39.74 -14.96 11.45
N MET A 523 38.68 -15.24 12.23
CA MET A 523 37.89 -14.23 12.96
C MET A 523 38.64 -13.60 14.15
N VAL A 524 39.71 -14.27 14.63
CA VAL A 524 40.65 -13.78 15.68
C VAL A 524 42.01 -13.34 15.11
N SER A 525 42.20 -13.40 13.79
CA SER A 525 43.45 -13.01 13.12
C SER A 525 43.78 -11.51 13.28
N ASN A 526 45.07 -11.17 13.27
CA ASN A 526 45.55 -9.78 13.36
C ASN A 526 45.04 -8.94 12.18
N GLU A 527 44.96 -9.56 11.02
CA GLU A 527 44.43 -9.07 9.75
C GLU A 527 42.99 -8.51 9.95
N ILE A 528 42.11 -9.32 10.56
CA ILE A 528 40.74 -8.93 10.88
C ILE A 528 40.65 -7.98 12.09
N ILE A 529 41.51 -8.14 13.11
CA ILE A 529 41.58 -7.21 14.25
C ILE A 529 41.93 -5.79 13.79
N ASN A 530 42.90 -5.64 12.88
CA ASN A 530 43.34 -4.35 12.36
C ASN A 530 42.25 -3.67 11.52
N LEU A 531 41.52 -4.42 10.69
CA LEU A 531 40.38 -3.90 9.93
C LEU A 531 39.24 -3.43 10.86
N VAL A 532 38.93 -4.20 11.91
CA VAL A 532 37.92 -3.80 12.92
C VAL A 532 38.38 -2.56 13.69
N ALA A 533 39.66 -2.47 14.06
CA ALA A 533 40.22 -1.30 14.73
C ALA A 533 40.20 -0.05 13.85
N GLU A 534 40.43 -0.16 12.54
CA GLU A 534 40.29 0.96 11.61
C GLU A 534 38.82 1.42 11.51
N LEU A 535 37.86 0.50 11.35
CA LEU A 535 36.43 0.84 11.34
C LEU A 535 36.00 1.57 12.63
N GLN A 536 36.49 1.13 13.79
CA GLN A 536 36.18 1.73 15.08
C GLN A 536 36.68 3.19 15.21
N LYS A 537 37.75 3.60 14.52
CA LYS A 537 38.22 5.01 14.51
C LYS A 537 37.18 5.98 13.95
N TYR A 538 36.37 5.54 13.00
CA TYR A 538 35.26 6.33 12.42
C TYR A 538 33.97 6.22 13.23
N LEU A 539 34.05 5.74 14.47
CA LEU A 539 32.93 5.49 15.38
C LEU A 539 31.87 4.54 14.76
N ILE A 540 32.32 3.53 14.01
CA ILE A 540 31.46 2.51 13.42
C ILE A 540 31.38 1.32 14.38
N THR A 541 30.18 0.82 14.66
CA THR A 541 29.97 -0.31 15.58
C THR A 541 30.11 -1.63 14.81
N VAL A 542 31.14 -2.42 15.10
CA VAL A 542 31.28 -3.78 14.53
C VAL A 542 30.82 -4.81 15.57
N VAL A 543 29.78 -5.57 15.23
CA VAL A 543 29.25 -6.65 16.07
C VAL A 543 29.88 -7.97 15.65
N LYS A 544 30.62 -8.60 16.58
CA LYS A 544 31.09 -9.99 16.46
C LYS A 544 30.05 -10.93 17.09
N PRO A 545 29.63 -12.03 16.43
CA PRO A 545 28.87 -13.08 17.11
C PRO A 545 29.75 -13.74 18.19
N PRO A 546 29.21 -14.10 19.37
CA PRO A 546 30.01 -14.57 20.51
C PRO A 546 30.53 -16.02 20.37
N LYS A 547 30.01 -16.76 19.39
CA LYS A 547 30.49 -18.06 18.90
C LYS A 547 30.21 -18.17 17.41
N ILE A 548 30.87 -19.09 16.70
CA ILE A 548 30.40 -19.54 15.39
C ILE A 548 28.97 -20.11 15.52
N LYS A 549 28.23 -20.00 14.42
CA LYS A 549 26.83 -20.43 14.26
C LYS A 549 26.59 -21.85 14.80
N ASP A 550 25.45 -22.05 15.46
CA ASP A 550 25.02 -23.34 15.99
C ASP A 550 25.18 -24.46 14.94
N ARG A 551 25.86 -25.56 15.33
CA ARG A 551 26.23 -26.66 14.43
C ARG A 551 25.02 -27.37 13.82
N VAL A 552 23.91 -27.50 14.56
CA VAL A 552 22.68 -28.11 14.05
C VAL A 552 22.11 -27.23 12.95
N ARG A 553 21.88 -25.95 13.28
CA ARG A 553 21.33 -24.93 12.38
C ARG A 553 22.23 -24.57 11.19
N LEU A 554 23.55 -24.76 11.32
CA LEU A 554 24.51 -24.67 10.23
C LEU A 554 24.39 -25.87 9.29
N SER A 555 24.25 -27.08 9.83
CA SER A 555 24.07 -28.31 9.03
C SER A 555 22.74 -28.30 8.26
N GLU A 556 21.65 -27.89 8.91
CA GLU A 556 20.35 -27.64 8.27
C GLU A 556 20.46 -26.60 7.14
N LYS A 557 21.23 -25.51 7.35
CA LYS A 557 21.46 -24.53 6.28
C LYS A 557 22.22 -25.15 5.11
N ILE A 558 23.28 -25.90 5.38
CA ILE A 558 24.09 -26.59 4.36
C ILE A 558 23.22 -27.54 3.53
N GLN A 559 22.33 -28.30 4.17
CA GLN A 559 21.45 -29.22 3.47
C GLN A 559 20.42 -28.49 2.60
N CYS A 560 19.74 -27.46 3.10
CA CYS A 560 18.62 -26.83 2.39
C CYS A 560 19.00 -25.71 1.42
N ASP A 561 20.04 -24.89 1.68
CA ASP A 561 20.47 -23.82 0.75
C ASP A 561 21.46 -24.30 -0.32
N TYR A 562 22.23 -25.34 -0.01
CA TYR A 562 23.43 -25.71 -0.78
C TYR A 562 23.52 -27.21 -1.11
N ASN A 563 22.45 -27.99 -0.90
CA ASN A 563 22.37 -29.42 -1.20
C ASN A 563 23.52 -30.26 -0.58
N GLY A 564 23.97 -29.90 0.62
CA GLY A 564 25.08 -30.56 1.32
C GLY A 564 26.47 -29.91 1.09
N ASP A 565 26.58 -28.96 0.16
CA ASP A 565 27.85 -28.33 -0.23
C ASP A 565 28.28 -27.23 0.76
N TYR A 566 28.90 -27.63 1.86
CA TYR A 566 29.44 -26.73 2.88
C TYR A 566 30.41 -25.67 2.33
N ASN A 567 31.07 -25.94 1.20
CA ASN A 567 32.00 -25.00 0.56
C ASN A 567 31.30 -23.82 -0.18
N GLN A 568 29.97 -23.75 -0.14
CA GLN A 568 29.20 -22.55 -0.55
C GLN A 568 28.76 -21.66 0.64
N VAL A 569 29.09 -22.03 1.88
CA VAL A 569 28.69 -21.26 3.08
C VAL A 569 29.73 -20.21 3.45
N PHE A 570 29.30 -18.94 3.49
CA PHE A 570 30.15 -17.81 3.88
C PHE A 570 29.78 -17.20 5.23
N ASP A 571 28.58 -17.46 5.77
CA ASP A 571 28.10 -16.92 7.05
C ASP A 571 28.58 -17.71 8.28
N VAL A 572 29.70 -18.43 8.17
CA VAL A 572 30.36 -19.16 9.27
C VAL A 572 31.20 -18.19 10.11
N GLY A 573 32.25 -17.63 9.50
CA GLY A 573 32.96 -16.45 10.01
C GLY A 573 32.33 -15.18 9.46
N ARG A 574 31.46 -14.51 10.24
CA ARG A 574 30.74 -13.31 9.79
C ARG A 574 30.77 -12.15 10.78
N PHE A 575 30.79 -10.93 10.26
CA PHE A 575 30.61 -9.67 11.00
C PHE A 575 29.37 -8.92 10.54
N THR A 576 28.74 -8.21 11.48
CA THR A 576 27.72 -7.21 11.13
C THR A 576 28.20 -5.83 11.54
N ILE A 577 28.30 -4.93 10.55
CA ILE A 577 28.78 -3.56 10.71
C ILE A 577 27.56 -2.65 10.78
N LEU A 578 27.39 -2.00 11.92
CA LEU A 578 26.22 -1.18 12.25
C LEU A 578 26.58 0.31 12.20
N CYS A 579 26.06 0.97 11.18
CA CYS A 579 26.28 2.39 10.89
C CYS A 579 25.10 3.23 11.41
N ASP A 580 25.39 4.46 11.87
CA ASP A 580 24.33 5.36 12.36
C ASP A 580 23.58 6.06 11.21
N ASN A 581 24.23 6.21 10.05
CA ASN A 581 23.70 6.90 8.87
C ASN A 581 24.41 6.43 7.58
N ALA A 582 23.90 6.87 6.42
CA ALA A 582 24.44 6.52 5.09
C ALA A 582 25.91 6.93 4.90
N THR A 583 26.34 8.08 5.45
CA THR A 583 27.75 8.53 5.37
C THR A 583 28.70 7.59 6.10
N LYS A 584 28.32 7.08 7.28
CA LYS A 584 29.08 6.03 7.98
C LYS A 584 29.04 4.69 7.22
N LEU A 585 27.95 4.35 6.54
CA LEU A 585 27.87 3.16 5.70
C LEU A 585 28.83 3.25 4.50
N GLN A 586 28.83 4.36 3.77
CA GLN A 586 29.79 4.65 2.70
C GLN A 586 31.23 4.63 3.21
N THR A 587 31.48 5.17 4.42
CA THR A 587 32.80 5.12 5.08
C THR A 587 33.21 3.67 5.39
N ALA A 588 32.31 2.85 5.94
CA ALA A 588 32.57 1.44 6.21
C ALA A 588 32.94 0.68 4.93
N VAL A 589 32.17 0.86 3.85
CA VAL A 589 32.44 0.27 2.54
C VAL A 589 33.77 0.77 1.98
N ALA A 590 34.10 2.06 2.11
CA ALA A 590 35.36 2.63 1.64
C ALA A 590 36.59 2.24 2.49
N VAL A 591 36.40 1.70 3.69
CA VAL A 591 37.43 1.05 4.52
C VAL A 591 37.57 -0.43 4.14
N MET A 592 36.46 -1.16 4.02
CA MET A 592 36.46 -2.57 3.57
C MET A 592 37.04 -2.73 2.17
N LYS A 593 36.76 -1.82 1.24
CA LYS A 593 37.35 -1.80 -0.11
C LYS A 593 38.85 -1.48 -0.15
N LYS A 594 39.49 -1.28 1.00
CA LYS A 594 40.95 -1.14 1.16
C LYS A 594 41.54 -2.32 1.95
N ALA A 595 40.90 -3.48 1.86
CA ALA A 595 41.26 -4.74 2.54
C ALA A 595 42.75 -5.10 2.44
N GLU A 596 43.39 -4.82 1.30
CA GLU A 596 44.81 -5.08 1.03
C GLU A 596 45.74 -4.49 2.12
N LYS A 597 45.37 -3.34 2.70
CA LYS A 597 46.11 -2.70 3.80
C LYS A 597 46.19 -3.54 5.08
N PHE A 598 45.36 -4.57 5.19
CA PHE A 598 45.25 -5.49 6.32
C PHE A 598 45.66 -6.92 5.94
N ASN A 599 46.28 -7.11 4.77
CA ASN A 599 46.56 -8.41 4.16
C ASN A 599 45.31 -9.26 3.85
N LEU A 600 44.18 -8.60 3.55
CA LEU A 600 42.91 -9.20 3.19
C LEU A 600 42.59 -8.89 1.72
N ILE A 601 41.94 -9.80 1.00
CA ILE A 601 41.51 -9.56 -0.39
C ILE A 601 39.99 -9.43 -0.41
N VAL A 602 39.46 -8.38 -1.03
CA VAL A 602 38.03 -8.28 -1.33
C VAL A 602 37.73 -9.19 -2.50
N SER A 603 36.84 -10.18 -2.37
CA SER A 603 36.60 -11.20 -3.40
C SER A 603 35.16 -11.29 -3.91
N GLU A 604 34.20 -10.75 -3.17
CA GLU A 604 32.86 -10.48 -3.69
C GLU A 604 32.31 -9.19 -3.08
N ASP A 605 31.81 -8.30 -3.93
CA ASP A 605 31.15 -7.05 -3.56
C ASP A 605 29.69 -7.05 -4.04
N LYS A 606 28.74 -6.84 -3.11
CA LYS A 606 27.29 -6.89 -3.35
C LYS A 606 26.55 -5.81 -2.56
N ASP A 607 26.20 -4.73 -3.23
CA ASP A 607 25.30 -3.69 -2.75
C ASP A 607 23.82 -4.10 -2.92
N PHE A 608 23.15 -4.35 -1.80
CA PHE A 608 21.68 -4.46 -1.68
C PHE A 608 21.14 -3.37 -0.74
N PHE A 609 21.78 -2.20 -0.69
CA PHE A 609 21.33 -1.08 0.13
C PHE A 609 20.38 -0.17 -0.64
N GLU A 610 20.69 0.14 -1.90
CA GLU A 610 19.76 0.85 -2.82
C GLU A 610 19.06 -0.08 -3.82
N LYS A 611 19.26 -1.39 -3.69
CA LYS A 611 18.65 -2.44 -4.53
C LYS A 611 17.99 -3.48 -3.64
N GLN A 612 16.74 -3.82 -3.92
CA GLN A 612 16.01 -4.85 -3.17
C GLN A 612 16.71 -6.21 -3.28
N SER A 613 17.11 -6.76 -2.12
CA SER A 613 17.53 -8.15 -1.99
C SER A 613 16.30 -9.09 -2.07
N LYS A 614 16.50 -10.39 -2.25
CA LYS A 614 15.40 -11.38 -2.29
C LYS A 614 14.45 -11.33 -1.09
N THR A 615 14.93 -10.88 0.07
CA THR A 615 14.15 -10.75 1.32
C THR A 615 13.83 -9.29 1.65
N HIS A 616 14.07 -8.35 0.73
CA HIS A 616 13.94 -6.90 0.91
C HIS A 616 14.77 -6.28 2.06
N HIS A 617 15.64 -7.03 2.75
CA HIS A 617 16.53 -6.45 3.74
C HIS A 617 17.58 -5.55 3.05
N ARG A 618 17.74 -4.31 3.52
CA ARG A 618 18.77 -3.36 3.04
C ARG A 618 20.11 -3.62 3.72
N PHE A 619 21.14 -3.94 2.93
CA PHE A 619 22.50 -4.16 3.42
C PHE A 619 23.53 -4.14 2.28
N HIS A 620 24.77 -3.78 2.61
CA HIS A 620 25.93 -4.02 1.75
C HIS A 620 26.63 -5.29 2.23
N ASN A 621 26.86 -6.28 1.37
CA ASN A 621 27.60 -7.50 1.71
C ASN A 621 28.93 -7.56 0.96
N ILE A 622 30.01 -7.78 1.70
CA ILE A 622 31.37 -7.93 1.17
C ILE A 622 31.95 -9.23 1.72
N LYS A 623 32.52 -10.06 0.84
CA LYS A 623 33.30 -11.23 1.26
C LYS A 623 34.78 -10.94 1.14
N LEU A 624 35.50 -11.18 2.23
CA LEU A 624 36.93 -11.00 2.33
C LEU A 624 37.60 -12.38 2.39
N TYR A 625 38.53 -12.62 1.47
CA TYR A 625 39.45 -13.75 1.56
C TYR A 625 40.56 -13.42 2.57
N VAL A 626 40.93 -14.41 3.38
CA VAL A 626 41.96 -14.32 4.43
C VAL A 626 43.13 -15.24 4.03
N PRO A 627 44.13 -14.77 3.27
CA PRO A 627 45.10 -15.64 2.58
C PRO A 627 45.90 -16.57 3.49
N LYS A 628 46.16 -16.14 4.72
CA LYS A 628 46.88 -16.89 5.76
C LYS A 628 46.11 -18.08 6.33
N HIS A 629 44.77 -18.01 6.31
CA HIS A 629 43.87 -19.04 6.84
C HIS A 629 43.10 -19.78 5.73
N ASP A 630 43.32 -19.39 4.46
CA ASP A 630 42.82 -20.09 3.27
C ASP A 630 41.30 -20.32 3.35
N VAL A 631 40.57 -19.22 3.61
CA VAL A 631 39.13 -19.17 3.90
C VAL A 631 38.54 -17.78 3.59
N TYR A 632 37.24 -17.72 3.30
CA TYR A 632 36.48 -16.49 3.09
C TYR A 632 35.58 -16.17 4.29
N VAL A 633 35.58 -14.92 4.74
CA VAL A 633 34.69 -14.39 5.78
C VAL A 633 33.70 -13.36 5.22
N GLU A 634 32.53 -13.25 5.83
CA GLU A 634 31.44 -12.36 5.38
C GLU A 634 31.35 -11.09 6.24
N MET A 635 31.27 -9.91 5.60
CA MET A 635 31.03 -8.62 6.26
C MET A 635 29.77 -7.96 5.71
N GLN A 636 28.72 -7.96 6.53
CA GLN A 636 27.44 -7.34 6.20
C GLN A 636 27.32 -5.97 6.90
N ALA A 637 27.29 -4.88 6.14
CA ALA A 637 27.07 -3.53 6.64
C ALA A 637 25.62 -3.06 6.45
N THR A 638 25.03 -2.44 7.46
CA THR A 638 23.66 -1.88 7.41
C THR A 638 23.49 -0.75 8.44
N LEU A 639 22.32 -0.10 8.47
CA LEU A 639 22.00 0.93 9.45
C LEU A 639 21.44 0.34 10.75
N LYS A 640 21.69 1.02 11.88
CA LYS A 640 21.11 0.66 13.19
C LYS A 640 19.57 0.75 13.22
N SER A 641 18.97 1.53 12.32
CA SER A 641 17.52 1.60 12.12
C SER A 641 16.92 0.35 11.45
N TYR A 642 17.75 -0.45 10.76
CA TYR A 642 17.34 -1.61 9.93
C TYR A 642 17.76 -2.96 10.52
N THR A 643 18.76 -2.99 11.40
CA THR A 643 19.25 -4.25 11.95
C THR A 643 18.22 -4.94 12.83
N THR A 644 18.13 -6.26 12.74
CA THR A 644 17.36 -7.16 13.62
C THR A 644 18.23 -7.81 14.69
N LEU A 645 19.47 -7.33 14.90
CA LEU A 645 20.35 -7.86 15.95
C LEU A 645 19.88 -7.44 17.35
N GLU A 646 19.57 -8.44 18.17
CA GLU A 646 19.23 -8.30 19.58
C GLU A 646 20.33 -7.53 20.34
N GLY A 647 19.94 -6.61 21.22
CA GLY A 647 20.84 -5.70 21.92
C GLY A 647 21.29 -4.45 21.13
N TYR A 648 21.14 -4.43 19.79
CA TYR A 648 21.53 -3.30 18.93
C TYR A 648 20.39 -2.68 18.13
N THR A 649 19.31 -3.44 17.94
CA THR A 649 18.11 -3.04 17.19
C THR A 649 17.19 -2.11 17.98
N ILE A 650 16.58 -1.14 17.28
CA ILE A 650 15.47 -0.33 17.79
C ILE A 650 14.09 -1.00 17.59
N ILE A 651 14.04 -2.09 16.82
CA ILE A 651 12.83 -2.78 16.37
C ILE A 651 12.34 -3.73 17.47
N GLU A 652 11.03 -3.74 17.71
CA GLU A 652 10.40 -4.59 18.71
C GLU A 652 10.20 -6.01 18.17
N ASN A 653 10.38 -7.03 19.02
CA ASN A 653 10.37 -8.44 18.64
C ASN A 653 11.28 -8.74 17.41
N PRO A 654 12.58 -8.39 17.48
CA PRO A 654 13.46 -8.36 16.31
C PRO A 654 13.75 -9.73 15.69
N LYS A 655 13.55 -10.81 16.47
CA LYS A 655 13.64 -12.20 15.99
C LYS A 655 12.49 -12.60 15.06
N LEU A 656 11.38 -11.86 15.04
CA LEU A 656 10.16 -12.29 14.34
C LEU A 656 10.36 -12.51 12.84
N SER A 657 10.87 -11.51 12.10
CA SER A 657 11.10 -11.64 10.65
C SER A 657 12.03 -12.81 10.31
N HIS A 658 13.09 -12.97 11.09
CA HIS A 658 14.06 -14.06 10.95
C HIS A 658 13.43 -15.44 11.20
N LEU A 659 12.67 -15.63 12.29
CA LEU A 659 12.01 -16.91 12.58
C LEU A 659 10.91 -17.23 11.55
N PHE A 660 10.17 -16.21 11.10
CA PHE A 660 9.17 -16.36 10.04
C PHE A 660 9.82 -16.82 8.73
N TYR A 661 10.92 -16.18 8.33
CA TYR A 661 11.75 -16.63 7.19
C TYR A 661 12.24 -18.07 7.34
N GLU A 662 12.66 -18.51 8.53
CA GLU A 662 13.13 -19.88 8.73
C GLU A 662 12.03 -20.93 8.56
N HIS A 663 10.80 -20.64 8.98
CA HIS A 663 9.64 -21.49 8.70
C HIS A 663 9.30 -21.55 7.20
N ILE A 664 9.37 -20.44 6.47
CA ILE A 664 9.07 -20.39 5.02
C ILE A 664 10.17 -21.07 4.19
N ARG A 665 11.45 -20.81 4.54
CA ARG A 665 12.63 -21.30 3.82
C ARG A 665 12.75 -22.83 3.82
N ALA A 666 12.30 -23.50 4.89
CA ALA A 666 12.31 -24.95 5.00
C ALA A 666 11.07 -25.63 4.39
N TRP A 667 10.09 -24.86 3.92
CA TRP A 667 8.82 -25.38 3.41
C TRP A 667 8.97 -25.89 1.97
N THR A 668 8.75 -27.20 1.80
CA THR A 668 8.46 -27.80 0.49
C THR A 668 6.95 -28.11 0.45
N PRO A 669 6.13 -27.38 -0.30
CA PRO A 669 4.68 -27.60 -0.35
C PRO A 669 4.31 -28.97 -0.92
N GLU A 670 3.34 -29.65 -0.29
CA GLU A 670 2.83 -30.94 -0.78
C GLU A 670 1.70 -30.81 -1.81
N ASN A 671 1.07 -29.63 -1.90
CA ASN A 671 -0.11 -29.39 -2.74
C ASN A 671 -0.28 -27.89 -3.07
N GLU A 672 -1.17 -27.60 -4.02
CA GLU A 672 -1.44 -26.25 -4.56
C GLU A 672 -1.81 -25.23 -3.47
N ALA A 673 -2.63 -25.60 -2.48
CA ALA A 673 -3.02 -24.71 -1.40
C ALA A 673 -1.88 -24.42 -0.40
N GLU A 674 -0.93 -25.35 -0.23
CA GLU A 674 0.31 -25.05 0.52
C GLU A 674 1.26 -24.15 -0.28
N GLU A 675 1.33 -24.27 -1.61
CA GLU A 675 2.15 -23.37 -2.44
C GLU A 675 1.58 -21.95 -2.43
N GLU A 676 0.25 -21.78 -2.54
CA GLU A 676 -0.42 -20.47 -2.35
C GLU A 676 -0.11 -19.88 -0.96
N LEU A 677 -0.27 -20.66 0.12
CA LEU A 677 -0.03 -20.18 1.48
C LEU A 677 1.45 -19.87 1.74
N LYS A 678 2.37 -20.63 1.13
CA LYS A 678 3.81 -20.34 1.16
C LYS A 678 4.13 -19.06 0.38
N GLN A 679 3.59 -18.89 -0.83
CA GLN A 679 3.79 -17.68 -1.64
C GLN A 679 3.29 -16.44 -0.88
N VAL A 680 2.11 -16.50 -0.28
CA VAL A 680 1.57 -15.41 0.56
C VAL A 680 2.45 -15.17 1.80
N SER A 681 3.06 -16.22 2.38
CA SER A 681 4.01 -16.07 3.49
C SER A 681 5.29 -15.33 3.07
N ASP A 682 5.86 -15.64 1.89
CA ASP A 682 6.99 -14.91 1.30
C ASP A 682 6.63 -13.42 1.04
N ASP A 683 5.40 -13.18 0.58
CA ASP A 683 4.81 -11.84 0.36
C ASP A 683 4.63 -11.04 1.67
N VAL A 684 4.27 -11.72 2.77
CA VAL A 684 4.10 -11.13 4.10
C VAL A 684 5.44 -10.86 4.77
N LEU A 685 6.42 -11.75 4.60
CA LEU A 685 7.80 -11.53 5.03
C LEU A 685 8.39 -10.29 4.34
N THR A 686 8.13 -10.16 3.03
CA THR A 686 8.50 -8.98 2.23
C THR A 686 7.92 -7.70 2.83
N LYS A 687 6.60 -7.65 3.06
CA LYS A 687 5.91 -6.50 3.68
C LYS A 687 6.44 -6.15 5.09
N ILE A 688 6.80 -7.16 5.89
CA ILE A 688 7.44 -6.96 7.21
C ILE A 688 8.82 -6.32 7.03
N ASN A 689 9.61 -6.80 6.08
CA ASN A 689 10.96 -6.28 5.81
C ASN A 689 10.94 -4.88 5.18
N ASP A 690 9.90 -4.54 4.41
CA ASP A 690 9.66 -3.19 3.90
C ASP A 690 9.42 -2.15 5.02
N VAL A 691 8.73 -2.55 6.09
CA VAL A 691 8.56 -1.73 7.32
C VAL A 691 9.85 -1.66 8.14
N ILE A 692 10.61 -2.76 8.21
CA ILE A 692 11.90 -2.81 8.91
C ILE A 692 12.95 -1.91 8.23
N CYS A 693 13.09 -2.00 6.91
CA CYS A 693 14.12 -1.32 6.12
C CYS A 693 13.68 0.01 5.48
N GLU A 694 12.48 0.51 5.80
CA GLU A 694 11.95 1.79 5.26
C GLU A 694 11.88 1.83 3.73
N TRP A 695 11.47 0.72 3.09
CA TRP A 695 10.99 0.75 1.70
C TRP A 695 9.57 1.35 1.62
N ILE A 696 8.82 1.29 2.72
CA ILE A 696 7.60 2.08 2.94
C ILE A 696 8.00 3.32 3.75
N ASP A 697 7.50 4.50 3.36
CA ASP A 697 7.79 5.76 4.03
C ASP A 697 7.12 5.88 5.42
N ASP A 698 7.58 6.83 6.23
CA ASP A 698 7.02 7.05 7.58
C ASP A 698 5.50 7.32 7.57
N LYS A 699 4.95 7.93 6.51
CA LYS A 699 3.50 8.15 6.38
C LYS A 699 2.76 6.83 6.11
N GLY A 700 3.30 5.97 5.24
CA GLY A 700 2.80 4.61 5.02
C GLY A 700 2.88 3.75 6.29
N ILE A 701 4.02 3.73 6.98
CA ILE A 701 4.19 3.01 8.25
C ILE A 701 3.20 3.52 9.31
N GLN A 702 3.04 4.85 9.43
CA GLN A 702 2.06 5.46 10.35
C GLN A 702 0.61 5.08 10.01
N LYS A 703 0.25 5.02 8.72
CA LYS A 703 -1.08 4.62 8.23
C LYS A 703 -1.38 3.13 8.50
N ILE A 704 -0.38 2.27 8.41
CA ILE A 704 -0.53 0.86 8.79
C ILE A 704 -0.67 0.75 10.32
N ALA A 705 0.21 1.40 11.07
CA ALA A 705 0.25 1.38 12.53
C ALA A 705 -0.99 2.00 13.21
N SER A 706 -1.68 2.97 12.58
CA SER A 706 -2.91 3.56 13.13
C SER A 706 -4.10 2.59 13.13
N ARG A 707 -3.98 1.42 12.49
CA ARG A 707 -4.98 0.34 12.51
C ARG A 707 -4.71 -0.70 13.61
N TYR A 708 -3.64 -0.54 14.39
CA TYR A 708 -3.28 -1.45 15.48
C TYR A 708 -4.30 -1.40 16.61
N LYS A 709 -4.76 -2.58 17.01
CA LYS A 709 -5.54 -2.86 18.22
C LYS A 709 -4.81 -3.94 19.01
N SER A 710 -4.89 -3.91 20.34
CA SER A 710 -4.14 -4.88 21.16
C SER A 710 -4.81 -6.25 21.18
N HIS A 711 -4.03 -7.34 21.35
CA HIS A 711 -4.61 -8.69 21.47
C HIS A 711 -5.55 -8.85 22.69
N LEU A 712 -5.39 -8.01 23.72
CA LEU A 712 -6.24 -7.96 24.91
C LEU A 712 -7.60 -7.29 24.63
N GLU A 713 -7.60 -6.29 23.74
CA GLU A 713 -8.80 -5.59 23.27
C GLU A 713 -9.65 -6.48 22.36
N ILE A 714 -9.05 -7.00 21.27
CA ILE A 714 -9.80 -7.75 20.25
C ILE A 714 -10.01 -9.23 20.59
N GLY A 715 -9.15 -9.81 21.44
CA GLY A 715 -9.19 -11.22 21.83
C GLY A 715 -8.95 -12.17 20.65
N ILE A 716 -7.69 -12.42 20.27
CA ILE A 716 -7.37 -13.33 19.16
C ILE A 716 -7.93 -14.74 19.44
N LEU A 717 -8.73 -15.26 18.51
CA LEU A 717 -9.28 -16.62 18.56
C LEU A 717 -8.26 -17.60 17.96
N LYS A 718 -8.14 -18.80 18.54
CA LYS A 718 -7.22 -19.86 18.10
C LYS A 718 -7.65 -20.42 16.73
N PRO A 719 -6.73 -20.75 15.80
CA PRO A 719 -7.10 -21.33 14.50
C PRO A 719 -7.76 -22.71 14.64
N PRO A 720 -8.81 -23.00 13.85
CA PRO A 720 -9.51 -24.29 13.93
C PRO A 720 -8.61 -25.47 13.56
N GLN A 721 -7.67 -25.31 12.61
CA GLN A 721 -6.71 -26.37 12.25
C GLN A 721 -5.70 -26.72 13.37
N LEU A 722 -5.63 -25.93 14.45
CA LEU A 722 -4.84 -26.24 15.65
C LEU A 722 -5.70 -26.82 16.79
N SER A 723 -6.98 -27.09 16.55
CA SER A 723 -7.84 -27.82 17.49
C SER A 723 -7.55 -29.31 17.42
N LYS A 724 -7.41 -29.97 18.59
CA LYS A 724 -7.24 -31.43 18.74
C LYS A 724 -6.03 -32.03 17.96
N LYS A 725 -5.02 -31.21 17.68
CA LYS A 725 -3.71 -31.61 17.17
C LYS A 725 -2.69 -31.70 18.30
N SER A 726 -1.85 -32.73 18.28
CA SER A 726 -0.69 -32.86 19.17
C SER A 726 0.44 -31.90 18.76
N GLU A 727 1.47 -31.74 19.60
CA GLU A 727 2.64 -30.95 19.20
C GLU A 727 3.43 -31.67 18.08
N GLU A 728 3.44 -33.00 18.05
CA GLU A 728 3.99 -33.81 16.95
C GLU A 728 3.21 -33.67 15.63
N ASP A 729 1.87 -33.63 15.65
CA ASP A 729 1.05 -33.33 14.45
C ASP A 729 1.45 -31.99 13.83
N ILE A 730 1.66 -30.98 14.69
CA ILE A 730 2.05 -29.64 14.28
C ILE A 730 3.50 -29.65 13.81
N ASP A 731 4.39 -30.40 14.48
CA ASP A 731 5.80 -30.44 14.12
C ASP A 731 6.10 -31.21 12.82
N ASN A 732 5.17 -32.02 12.33
CA ASN A 732 5.27 -32.73 11.06
C ASN A 732 4.62 -32.00 9.86
N ASN A 733 3.84 -30.92 10.04
CA ASN A 733 3.26 -30.15 8.92
C ASN A 733 3.56 -28.65 9.02
N VAL A 734 4.16 -28.07 7.96
CA VAL A 734 4.65 -26.68 7.98
C VAL A 734 3.51 -25.67 7.98
N SER A 735 2.37 -25.95 7.35
CA SER A 735 1.17 -25.10 7.44
C SER A 735 0.66 -24.98 8.89
N LEU A 736 0.67 -26.08 9.64
CA LEU A 736 0.34 -26.08 11.07
C LEU A 736 1.39 -25.34 11.90
N LYS A 737 2.70 -25.52 11.63
CA LYS A 737 3.76 -24.70 12.26
C LYS A 737 3.52 -23.22 12.03
N MET A 738 3.19 -22.83 10.79
CA MET A 738 2.98 -21.44 10.41
C MET A 738 1.78 -20.83 11.15
N ALA A 739 0.65 -21.53 11.16
CA ALA A 739 -0.54 -21.15 11.92
C ALA A 739 -0.24 -21.02 13.43
N GLN A 740 0.51 -21.97 14.00
CA GLN A 740 0.86 -21.98 15.41
C GLN A 740 1.87 -20.87 15.76
N PHE A 741 2.84 -20.59 14.89
CA PHE A 741 3.81 -19.50 15.03
C PHE A 741 3.10 -18.15 15.03
N VAL A 742 2.30 -17.84 14.00
CA VAL A 742 1.65 -16.52 13.90
C VAL A 742 0.66 -16.30 15.05
N TYR A 743 -0.11 -17.33 15.45
CA TYR A 743 -0.95 -17.26 16.65
C TYR A 743 -0.12 -17.02 17.93
N LYS A 744 0.99 -17.75 18.13
CA LYS A 744 1.91 -17.56 19.27
C LYS A 744 2.54 -16.15 19.25
N GLN A 745 2.79 -15.55 18.09
CA GLN A 745 3.27 -14.16 17.98
C GLN A 745 2.16 -13.15 18.33
N LEU A 746 0.99 -13.22 17.69
CA LEU A 746 -0.11 -12.26 17.91
C LEU A 746 -0.61 -12.23 19.36
N CYS A 747 -0.58 -13.37 20.06
CA CYS A 747 -0.96 -13.49 21.47
C CYS A 747 0.14 -13.10 22.48
N LYS A 748 1.37 -12.81 22.04
CA LYS A 748 2.49 -12.44 22.93
C LYS A 748 3.11 -11.08 22.60
N PHE A 749 3.03 -10.66 21.34
CA PHE A 749 3.62 -9.40 20.88
C PHE A 749 2.65 -8.25 21.19
N ALA A 750 3.07 -7.35 22.08
CA ALA A 750 2.37 -6.11 22.41
C ALA A 750 3.29 -4.92 22.06
N PRO A 751 3.37 -4.51 20.78
CA PRO A 751 4.23 -3.41 20.37
C PRO A 751 3.73 -2.05 20.85
N GLU A 752 4.68 -1.19 21.23
CA GLU A 752 4.45 0.20 21.60
C GLU A 752 4.84 1.16 20.46
N LYS A 753 5.91 0.85 19.71
CA LYS A 753 6.49 1.72 18.66
C LYS A 753 5.78 1.56 17.31
N LYS A 754 5.94 2.56 16.44
CA LYS A 754 5.30 2.63 15.12
C LYS A 754 5.59 1.40 14.24
N LYS A 755 6.87 1.01 14.08
CA LYS A 755 7.27 -0.15 13.27
C LYS A 755 6.69 -1.46 13.82
N GLY A 756 6.76 -1.70 15.15
CA GLY A 756 6.20 -2.91 15.75
C GLY A 756 4.68 -3.01 15.57
N LYS A 757 3.96 -1.90 15.76
CA LYS A 757 2.51 -1.82 15.51
C LYS A 757 2.15 -2.09 14.05
N ALA A 758 2.93 -1.56 13.10
CA ALA A 758 2.73 -1.84 11.68
C ALA A 758 3.00 -3.32 11.33
N ILE A 759 4.07 -3.92 11.86
CA ILE A 759 4.40 -5.35 11.70
C ILE A 759 3.28 -6.23 12.29
N TYR A 760 2.76 -5.89 13.47
CA TYR A 760 1.64 -6.61 14.09
C TYR A 760 0.37 -6.56 13.21
N VAL A 761 0.03 -5.40 12.65
CA VAL A 761 -1.13 -5.27 11.74
C VAL A 761 -0.94 -6.13 10.49
N ILE A 762 0.24 -6.13 9.87
CA ILE A 762 0.55 -6.99 8.71
C ILE A 762 0.38 -8.48 9.05
N LEU A 763 0.86 -8.91 10.22
CA LEU A 763 0.68 -10.28 10.71
C LEU A 763 -0.77 -10.64 11.02
N TYR A 764 -1.55 -9.69 11.56
CA TYR A 764 -2.97 -9.90 11.86
C TYR A 764 -3.82 -9.95 10.58
N GLU A 765 -3.50 -9.15 9.56
CA GLU A 765 -4.12 -9.23 8.24
C GLU A 765 -3.80 -10.56 7.53
N TYR A 766 -2.54 -11.02 7.61
CA TYR A 766 -2.17 -12.37 7.14
C TYR A 766 -2.94 -13.47 7.89
N TYR A 767 -2.99 -13.38 9.22
CA TYR A 767 -3.66 -14.34 10.08
C TYR A 767 -5.15 -14.45 9.79
N LYS A 768 -5.85 -13.31 9.71
CA LYS A 768 -7.28 -13.26 9.42
C LYS A 768 -7.59 -13.84 8.05
N ASN A 769 -6.90 -13.38 7.01
CA ASN A 769 -7.29 -13.69 5.63
C ASN A 769 -6.85 -15.10 5.18
N TYR A 770 -5.72 -15.62 5.68
CA TYR A 770 -5.11 -16.86 5.15
C TYR A 770 -4.93 -17.99 6.17
N ILE A 771 -4.79 -17.70 7.47
CA ILE A 771 -4.68 -18.74 8.51
C ILE A 771 -6.07 -19.09 9.09
N ILE A 772 -6.96 -18.11 9.22
CA ILE A 772 -8.33 -18.28 9.71
C ILE A 772 -9.33 -18.39 8.53
N GLY A 773 -9.14 -17.57 7.51
CA GLY A 773 -9.97 -17.49 6.30
C GLY A 773 -11.31 -16.77 6.53
N ASP A 774 -11.87 -16.19 5.46
CA ASP A 774 -13.06 -15.33 5.49
C ASP A 774 -14.33 -15.96 6.11
N LYS A 775 -14.35 -17.28 6.29
CA LYS A 775 -15.46 -18.05 6.87
C LYS A 775 -15.50 -18.03 8.40
N ASN A 776 -14.44 -17.57 9.07
CA ASN A 776 -14.29 -17.66 10.53
C ASN A 776 -13.88 -16.31 11.15
N PRO A 777 -14.37 -15.96 12.34
CA PRO A 777 -13.87 -14.82 13.09
C PRO A 777 -12.43 -15.08 13.57
N ALA A 778 -11.50 -14.15 13.30
CA ALA A 778 -10.11 -14.22 13.76
C ALA A 778 -9.94 -13.70 15.21
N SER A 779 -10.94 -13.00 15.73
CA SER A 779 -10.95 -12.41 17.06
C SER A 779 -12.36 -12.36 17.67
N CYS A 780 -12.46 -12.19 18.99
CA CYS A 780 -13.71 -11.96 19.69
C CYS A 780 -14.42 -10.69 19.18
N ALA A 781 -13.66 -9.68 18.73
CA ALA A 781 -14.21 -8.48 18.09
C ALA A 781 -14.85 -8.79 16.71
N ASP A 782 -14.23 -9.64 15.87
CA ASP A 782 -14.85 -10.09 14.61
C ASP A 782 -16.13 -10.90 14.88
N PHE A 783 -16.10 -11.77 15.89
CA PHE A 783 -17.25 -12.58 16.30
C PHE A 783 -18.42 -11.70 16.81
N ALA A 784 -18.12 -10.68 17.61
CA ALA A 784 -19.11 -9.71 18.08
C ALA A 784 -19.74 -8.92 16.92
N LEU A 785 -18.93 -8.47 15.96
CA LEU A 785 -19.43 -7.77 14.75
C LEU A 785 -20.35 -8.67 13.92
N LEU A 786 -19.96 -9.93 13.69
CA LEU A 786 -20.77 -10.90 12.95
C LEU A 786 -22.13 -11.14 13.63
N LEU A 787 -22.18 -11.28 14.96
CA LEU A 787 -23.44 -11.40 15.70
C LEU A 787 -24.30 -10.11 15.64
N GLN A 788 -23.68 -8.93 15.68
CA GLN A 788 -24.39 -7.66 15.49
C GLN A 788 -24.98 -7.52 14.09
N GLU A 789 -24.28 -8.01 13.05
CA GLU A 789 -24.76 -7.99 11.67
C GLU A 789 -25.89 -9.00 11.46
N THR A 790 -25.77 -10.21 11.99
CA THR A 790 -26.87 -11.19 11.99
C THR A 790 -28.09 -10.67 12.76
N ARG A 791 -27.92 -10.01 13.92
CA ARG A 791 -29.05 -9.33 14.60
C ARG A 791 -29.72 -8.30 13.69
N LYS A 792 -28.95 -7.43 13.02
CA LYS A 792 -29.49 -6.43 12.07
C LYS A 792 -30.23 -7.09 10.91
N GLN A 793 -29.90 -8.31 10.54
CA GLN A 793 -30.61 -9.07 9.52
C GLN A 793 -31.91 -9.70 10.06
N GLU A 794 -31.86 -10.36 11.22
CA GLU A 794 -33.04 -10.90 11.92
C GLU A 794 -34.13 -9.82 12.13
N MET A 795 -33.74 -8.58 12.45
CA MET A 795 -34.66 -7.45 12.65
C MET A 795 -35.24 -6.85 11.35
N LYS A 796 -34.65 -7.14 10.17
CA LYS A 796 -35.27 -6.80 8.87
C LYS A 796 -36.30 -7.84 8.44
N GLU A 797 -36.04 -9.09 8.77
CA GLU A 797 -36.89 -10.23 8.42
C GLU A 797 -38.11 -10.29 9.35
N ASP A 798 -37.91 -10.08 10.66
CA ASP A 798 -38.98 -10.04 11.66
C ASP A 798 -39.55 -8.62 11.84
N VAL A 799 -40.22 -8.15 10.78
CA VAL A 799 -40.88 -6.82 10.73
C VAL A 799 -41.87 -6.62 11.88
N ALA A 800 -42.51 -7.69 12.37
CA ALA A 800 -43.44 -7.64 13.49
C ALA A 800 -42.72 -7.34 14.82
N ILE A 801 -41.61 -8.02 15.12
CA ILE A 801 -40.75 -7.70 16.27
C ILE A 801 -40.19 -6.28 16.14
N ALA A 802 -39.72 -5.86 14.96
CA ALA A 802 -39.16 -4.52 14.75
C ALA A 802 -40.18 -3.40 15.04
N GLN A 803 -41.42 -3.51 14.52
CA GLN A 803 -42.49 -2.56 14.82
C GLN A 803 -42.90 -2.59 16.30
N ALA A 804 -42.90 -3.77 16.93
CA ALA A 804 -43.20 -3.90 18.36
C ALA A 804 -42.14 -3.19 19.22
N LEU A 805 -40.86 -3.26 18.85
CA LEU A 805 -39.77 -2.56 19.53
C LEU A 805 -39.89 -1.03 19.44
N GLU A 806 -40.32 -0.46 18.31
CA GLU A 806 -40.60 0.99 18.24
C GLU A 806 -41.68 1.42 19.26
N THR A 807 -42.70 0.58 19.46
CA THR A 807 -43.77 0.82 20.45
C THR A 807 -43.42 0.42 21.89
N TYR A 808 -42.25 -0.16 22.14
CA TYR A 808 -41.92 -0.80 23.42
C TYR A 808 -42.05 0.15 24.62
N ILE A 809 -42.63 -0.37 25.71
CA ILE A 809 -42.77 0.31 27.00
C ILE A 809 -42.05 -0.52 28.05
N PRO A 810 -41.23 0.08 28.94
CA PRO A 810 -40.56 -0.64 30.03
C PRO A 810 -41.56 -1.45 30.86
N LEU A 811 -41.26 -2.73 31.06
CA LEU A 811 -42.10 -3.64 31.83
C LEU A 811 -41.86 -3.43 33.33
N GLN A 812 -42.91 -3.58 34.14
CA GLN A 812 -42.80 -3.65 35.59
C GLN A 812 -42.83 -5.12 36.03
N ALA A 813 -42.06 -5.43 37.07
CA ALA A 813 -41.91 -6.77 37.62
C ALA A 813 -42.03 -6.75 39.15
N ASN A 814 -42.21 -7.94 39.71
CA ASN A 814 -42.26 -8.17 41.15
C ASN A 814 -41.62 -9.52 41.50
N SER A 815 -41.31 -9.76 42.77
CA SER A 815 -40.75 -11.03 43.27
C SER A 815 -41.80 -12.14 43.44
N TYR A 816 -43.10 -11.79 43.33
CA TYR A 816 -44.23 -12.72 43.45
C TYR A 816 -45.25 -12.56 42.29
N PRO A 817 -46.01 -13.62 41.95
CA PRO A 817 -46.97 -13.58 40.84
C PRO A 817 -48.17 -12.69 41.15
N HIS A 818 -48.67 -11.99 40.13
CA HIS A 818 -49.89 -11.18 40.21
C HIS A 818 -51.14 -12.05 40.43
N VAL A 819 -51.89 -11.77 41.51
CA VAL A 819 -53.20 -12.36 41.79
C VAL A 819 -54.30 -11.46 41.24
N ASP A 820 -55.25 -12.03 40.49
CA ASP A 820 -56.31 -11.27 39.85
C ASP A 820 -57.41 -10.93 40.87
N GLY A 821 -57.41 -9.68 41.36
CA GLY A 821 -58.40 -9.16 42.32
C GLY A 821 -57.88 -8.08 43.28
N GLU A 822 -56.56 -7.85 43.35
CA GLU A 822 -55.96 -6.85 44.25
C GLU A 822 -55.71 -5.50 43.56
N ASP A 823 -56.71 -4.61 43.55
CA ASP A 823 -56.59 -3.21 43.10
C ASP A 823 -55.80 -2.31 44.09
N ASN A 824 -54.68 -2.81 44.62
CA ASN A 824 -53.81 -2.07 45.53
C ASN A 824 -52.96 -1.06 44.76
N GLU A 825 -53.39 0.21 44.69
CA GLU A 825 -52.69 1.33 44.03
C GLU A 825 -51.33 1.74 44.67
N LYS A 826 -50.74 0.88 45.52
CA LYS A 826 -49.44 1.06 46.20
C LYS A 826 -48.65 -0.25 46.34
N ASN A 827 -48.60 -1.07 45.29
CA ASN A 827 -47.75 -2.26 45.26
C ASN A 827 -46.32 -1.89 44.80
N ASP A 828 -45.30 -2.35 45.54
CA ASP A 828 -43.87 -2.09 45.28
C ASP A 828 -43.34 -2.88 44.07
N THR A 829 -43.76 -2.52 42.86
CA THR A 829 -43.19 -3.05 41.62
C THR A 829 -41.87 -2.37 41.27
N PHE A 830 -40.96 -3.11 40.65
CA PHE A 830 -39.66 -2.60 40.18
C PHE A 830 -39.54 -2.69 38.65
N ASP A 831 -38.63 -1.90 38.08
CA ASP A 831 -38.36 -1.95 36.64
C ASP A 831 -37.67 -3.26 36.24
N CYS A 832 -38.27 -3.96 35.29
CA CYS A 832 -37.83 -5.26 34.80
C CYS A 832 -36.46 -5.21 34.11
N HIS A 833 -36.16 -4.12 33.39
CA HIS A 833 -34.89 -3.96 32.70
C HIS A 833 -33.77 -3.64 33.70
N GLN A 834 -34.00 -2.72 34.65
CA GLN A 834 -33.03 -2.43 35.70
C GLN A 834 -32.68 -3.67 36.52
N HIS A 835 -33.67 -4.46 36.94
CA HIS A 835 -33.43 -5.65 37.76
C HIS A 835 -32.60 -6.73 37.02
N VAL A 836 -32.80 -6.87 35.70
CA VAL A 836 -31.93 -7.72 34.86
C VAL A 836 -30.52 -7.17 34.76
N MET A 837 -30.35 -5.87 34.56
CA MET A 837 -29.02 -5.24 34.52
C MET A 837 -28.28 -5.44 35.85
N GLU A 838 -28.93 -5.24 37.00
CA GLU A 838 -28.34 -5.52 38.32
C GLU A 838 -27.94 -6.99 38.52
N PHE A 839 -28.66 -7.95 37.93
CA PHE A 839 -28.26 -9.36 37.90
C PHE A 839 -27.05 -9.61 36.99
N LEU A 840 -26.99 -8.93 35.84
CA LEU A 840 -25.86 -9.02 34.91
C LEU A 840 -24.61 -8.27 35.40
N GLU A 841 -24.74 -7.27 36.28
CA GLU A 841 -23.63 -6.46 36.80
C GLU A 841 -23.03 -6.94 38.13
N LYS A 842 -23.70 -7.84 38.87
CA LYS A 842 -23.17 -8.41 40.13
C LYS A 842 -21.85 -9.17 39.92
N GLU A 843 -20.74 -8.47 40.18
CA GLU A 843 -19.38 -9.01 40.21
C GLU A 843 -19.16 -9.99 41.37
N GLU A 844 -18.26 -10.93 41.17
CA GLU A 844 -17.79 -11.86 42.20
C GLU A 844 -16.72 -11.20 43.07
N LYS A 845 -17.01 -11.00 44.36
CA LYS A 845 -15.99 -10.65 45.34
C LYS A 845 -14.99 -11.81 45.44
N LYS A 846 -13.78 -11.58 44.93
CA LYS A 846 -12.70 -12.58 44.89
C LYS A 846 -12.43 -13.19 46.27
N SER A 847 -12.80 -14.45 46.42
CA SER A 847 -12.15 -15.40 47.33
C SER A 847 -11.76 -16.62 46.50
N GLU A 848 -10.52 -17.09 46.64
CA GLU A 848 -9.85 -17.96 45.66
C GLU A 848 -10.27 -19.45 45.75
N GLN A 849 -11.50 -19.72 46.22
CA GLN A 849 -12.01 -21.06 46.51
C GLN A 849 -13.50 -21.27 46.18
N GLN A 850 -14.17 -20.32 45.51
CA GLN A 850 -15.53 -20.56 45.00
C GLN A 850 -15.50 -20.99 43.53
N GLU A 851 -16.04 -22.18 43.26
CA GLU A 851 -16.37 -22.64 41.91
C GLU A 851 -17.33 -21.65 41.23
N GLN A 852 -17.32 -21.61 39.90
CA GLN A 852 -18.18 -20.72 39.10
C GLN A 852 -19.66 -20.96 39.41
N GLN A 853 -20.28 -20.06 40.19
CA GLN A 853 -21.70 -20.16 40.51
C GLN A 853 -22.54 -20.02 39.24
N ARG A 854 -23.33 -21.05 38.94
CA ARG A 854 -24.24 -21.10 37.79
C ARG A 854 -25.32 -20.02 37.98
N LYS A 855 -25.30 -18.95 37.16
CA LYS A 855 -26.20 -17.79 37.29
C LYS A 855 -27.33 -17.85 36.26
N VAL A 856 -28.55 -18.07 36.75
CA VAL A 856 -29.77 -18.18 35.93
C VAL A 856 -30.83 -17.20 36.45
N MET A 857 -31.49 -16.46 35.55
CA MET A 857 -32.65 -15.63 35.87
C MET A 857 -33.89 -16.12 35.11
N ILE A 858 -34.99 -16.30 35.83
CA ILE A 858 -36.27 -16.78 35.28
C ILE A 858 -37.27 -15.62 35.24
N ILE A 859 -37.81 -15.34 34.05
CA ILE A 859 -38.80 -14.28 33.81
C ILE A 859 -40.15 -14.92 33.46
N GLN A 860 -41.07 -14.92 34.42
CA GLN A 860 -42.44 -15.38 34.19
C GLN A 860 -43.38 -14.23 33.81
N GLY A 861 -44.45 -14.53 33.08
CA GLY A 861 -45.57 -13.62 32.89
C GLY A 861 -46.73 -14.26 32.14
N LYS A 862 -47.92 -13.65 32.16
CA LYS A 862 -49.10 -14.12 31.41
C LYS A 862 -48.84 -14.21 29.89
N SER A 863 -49.70 -14.90 29.14
CA SER A 863 -49.65 -14.84 27.67
C SER A 863 -49.82 -13.39 27.20
N GLY A 864 -49.07 -12.98 26.17
CA GLY A 864 -49.07 -11.60 25.67
C GLY A 864 -48.33 -10.57 26.55
N SER A 865 -47.74 -10.95 27.69
CA SER A 865 -47.08 -10.01 28.64
C SER A 865 -45.76 -9.37 28.17
N GLY A 866 -45.50 -9.29 26.86
CA GLY A 866 -44.31 -8.64 26.30
C GLY A 866 -42.96 -9.36 26.41
N LYS A 867 -42.88 -10.59 26.98
CA LYS A 867 -41.63 -11.34 27.22
C LYS A 867 -40.62 -11.31 26.05
N SER A 868 -41.02 -11.75 24.87
CA SER A 868 -40.15 -11.81 23.69
C SER A 868 -39.67 -10.43 23.22
N ILE A 869 -40.53 -9.41 23.34
CA ILE A 869 -40.20 -8.02 22.98
C ILE A 869 -39.19 -7.46 23.99
N PHE A 870 -39.39 -7.74 25.29
CA PHE A 870 -38.42 -7.42 26.34
C PHE A 870 -37.06 -8.09 26.08
N CYS A 871 -37.03 -9.38 25.71
CA CYS A 871 -35.79 -10.08 25.39
C CYS A 871 -35.03 -9.48 24.19
N ARG A 872 -35.75 -9.02 23.15
CA ARG A 872 -35.14 -8.34 22.01
C ARG A 872 -34.71 -6.90 22.30
N HIS A 873 -35.42 -6.21 23.20
CA HIS A 873 -35.00 -4.91 23.72
C HIS A 873 -33.78 -5.01 24.65
N LEU A 874 -33.71 -6.05 25.48
CA LEU A 874 -32.54 -6.37 26.30
C LEU A 874 -31.32 -6.72 25.44
N GLU A 875 -31.50 -7.55 24.40
CA GLU A 875 -30.46 -7.82 23.41
C GLU A 875 -29.96 -6.51 22.77
N GLU A 876 -30.86 -5.58 22.44
CA GLU A 876 -30.49 -4.25 21.92
C GLU A 876 -29.68 -3.42 22.92
N THR A 877 -30.15 -3.27 24.16
CA THR A 877 -29.46 -2.47 25.17
C THR A 877 -28.09 -3.07 25.52
N LEU A 878 -27.97 -4.40 25.61
CA LEU A 878 -26.69 -5.06 25.84
C LEU A 878 -25.73 -4.87 24.66
N TRP A 879 -26.21 -4.88 23.42
CA TRP A 879 -25.37 -4.56 22.25
C TRP A 879 -24.98 -3.08 22.17
N ASN A 880 -25.88 -2.16 22.49
CA ASN A 880 -25.59 -0.72 22.52
C ASN A 880 -24.57 -0.37 23.62
N ASN A 881 -24.58 -1.11 24.72
CA ASN A 881 -23.60 -1.00 25.81
C ASN A 881 -22.34 -1.87 25.59
N TYR A 882 -22.26 -2.64 24.50
CA TYR A 882 -21.11 -3.49 24.18
C TYR A 882 -19.98 -2.65 23.57
N ILE A 883 -18.93 -2.47 24.36
CA ILE A 883 -17.62 -2.00 23.90
C ILE A 883 -16.81 -3.25 23.55
N SER A 884 -15.98 -3.20 22.50
CA SER A 884 -15.05 -4.28 22.12
C SER A 884 -13.92 -4.47 23.15
N ASP A 885 -14.28 -5.04 24.30
CA ASP A 885 -13.42 -5.48 25.39
C ASP A 885 -13.69 -6.98 25.58
N SER A 886 -12.62 -7.79 25.56
CA SER A 886 -12.69 -9.24 25.75
C SER A 886 -13.33 -9.70 27.07
N LYS A 887 -13.50 -8.80 28.04
CA LYS A 887 -14.17 -9.08 29.33
C LYS A 887 -15.70 -8.88 29.31
N LYS A 888 -16.25 -8.11 28.35
CA LYS A 888 -17.70 -7.89 28.28
C LYS A 888 -18.41 -9.12 27.73
N HIS A 889 -19.48 -9.52 28.40
CA HIS A 889 -20.27 -10.68 27.97
C HIS A 889 -21.04 -10.36 26.68
N ILE A 890 -20.99 -11.26 25.70
CA ILE A 890 -21.67 -11.13 24.42
C ILE A 890 -23.12 -11.61 24.54
N PRO A 891 -24.15 -10.78 24.25
CA PRO A 891 -25.54 -11.20 24.28
C PRO A 891 -25.91 -12.03 23.04
N VAL A 892 -26.62 -13.13 23.24
CA VAL A 892 -27.13 -13.99 22.17
C VAL A 892 -28.59 -14.34 22.48
N TYR A 893 -29.52 -13.82 21.68
CA TYR A 893 -30.92 -14.25 21.70
C TYR A 893 -31.10 -15.63 21.06
N ILE A 894 -31.82 -16.51 21.76
CA ILE A 894 -32.16 -17.88 21.38
C ILE A 894 -33.66 -18.07 21.58
N SER A 895 -34.42 -18.27 20.50
CA SER A 895 -35.83 -18.65 20.59
C SER A 895 -35.95 -20.17 20.65
N PHE A 896 -36.51 -20.71 21.73
CA PHE A 896 -36.75 -22.14 21.87
C PHE A 896 -37.65 -22.66 20.74
N SER A 897 -38.75 -21.97 20.44
CA SER A 897 -39.71 -22.36 19.39
C SER A 897 -39.16 -22.34 17.96
N ARG A 898 -38.02 -21.68 17.69
CA ARG A 898 -37.32 -21.74 16.39
C ARG A 898 -36.21 -22.78 16.30
N ILE A 899 -35.57 -23.13 17.42
CA ILE A 899 -34.27 -23.86 17.43
C ILE A 899 -34.36 -25.22 18.14
N TYR A 900 -35.30 -25.42 19.07
CA TYR A 900 -35.36 -26.62 19.89
C TYR A 900 -35.62 -27.90 19.09
N ASN A 901 -34.68 -28.84 19.17
CA ASN A 901 -34.79 -30.16 18.57
C ASN A 901 -34.70 -31.25 19.66
N LYS A 902 -35.83 -31.92 19.91
CA LYS A 902 -35.95 -33.03 20.88
C LYS A 902 -34.94 -34.17 20.71
N ASN A 903 -34.36 -34.34 19.52
CA ASN A 903 -33.37 -35.38 19.22
C ASN A 903 -31.92 -34.94 19.52
N ASN A 904 -31.67 -33.64 19.76
CA ASN A 904 -30.33 -33.10 20.03
C ASN A 904 -30.40 -31.84 20.90
N GLU A 905 -30.87 -31.99 22.14
CA GLU A 905 -31.06 -30.88 23.09
C GLU A 905 -29.71 -30.27 23.56
N LYS A 906 -28.68 -31.09 23.73
CA LYS A 906 -27.34 -30.68 24.22
C LYS A 906 -26.60 -29.71 23.29
N ASP A 907 -26.94 -29.73 22.00
CA ASP A 907 -26.36 -28.84 20.99
C ASP A 907 -27.19 -27.56 20.79
N ILE A 908 -28.18 -27.21 21.63
CA ILE A 908 -29.05 -26.05 21.37
C ILE A 908 -28.28 -24.72 21.18
N ILE A 909 -27.20 -24.50 21.93
CA ILE A 909 -26.32 -23.32 21.77
C ILE A 909 -25.50 -23.41 20.47
N LEU A 910 -25.02 -24.61 20.12
CA LEU A 910 -24.34 -24.86 18.84
C LEU A 910 -25.28 -24.59 17.66
N GLN A 911 -26.50 -25.10 17.70
CA GLN A 911 -27.54 -24.88 16.68
C GLN A 911 -27.92 -23.39 16.58
N ALA A 912 -28.02 -22.68 17.70
CA ALA A 912 -28.28 -21.24 17.71
C ALA A 912 -27.14 -20.41 17.09
N LEU A 913 -25.88 -20.79 17.32
CA LEU A 913 -24.72 -20.14 16.69
C LEU A 913 -24.58 -20.52 15.21
N GLN A 914 -24.82 -21.78 14.83
CA GLN A 914 -24.84 -22.22 13.43
C GLN A 914 -25.94 -21.52 12.61
N GLY A 915 -27.12 -21.33 13.21
CA GLY A 915 -28.21 -20.52 12.64
C GLY A 915 -27.84 -19.04 12.47
N LYS A 916 -26.78 -18.56 13.14
CA LYS A 916 -26.19 -17.22 12.98
C LYS A 916 -24.89 -17.24 12.13
N HIS A 917 -24.74 -18.25 11.28
CA HIS A 917 -23.61 -18.49 10.35
C HIS A 917 -22.24 -18.75 11.00
N ILE A 918 -22.19 -19.15 12.28
CA ILE A 918 -20.93 -19.53 12.94
C ILE A 918 -20.56 -20.98 12.60
N SER A 919 -19.31 -21.22 12.20
CA SER A 919 -18.80 -22.56 11.87
C SER A 919 -18.71 -23.47 13.11
N LYS A 920 -18.76 -24.79 12.92
CA LYS A 920 -18.63 -25.74 14.05
C LYS A 920 -17.19 -25.83 14.54
N GLU A 921 -16.25 -25.52 13.66
CA GLU A 921 -14.80 -25.69 13.82
C GLU A 921 -14.20 -24.62 14.73
N ILE A 922 -14.72 -23.38 14.67
CA ILE A 922 -14.26 -22.24 15.49
C ILE A 922 -14.93 -22.19 16.87
N ILE A 923 -16.03 -22.92 17.09
CA ILE A 923 -16.82 -22.84 18.33
C ILE A 923 -16.05 -23.28 19.58
N ASP A 924 -15.11 -24.22 19.47
CA ASP A 924 -14.25 -24.59 20.60
C ASP A 924 -13.34 -23.41 21.02
N ALA A 925 -12.78 -22.67 20.07
CA ALA A 925 -11.94 -21.50 20.34
C ALA A 925 -12.75 -20.30 20.88
N ILE A 926 -13.99 -20.12 20.42
CA ILE A 926 -14.91 -19.11 20.96
C ILE A 926 -15.26 -19.43 22.41
N ARG A 927 -15.62 -20.68 22.71
CA ARG A 927 -16.00 -21.18 24.03
C ARG A 927 -14.90 -21.01 25.08
N GLU A 928 -13.63 -21.15 24.68
CA GLU A 928 -12.45 -20.90 25.53
C GLU A 928 -12.20 -19.40 25.82
N LYS A 929 -12.77 -18.46 25.04
CA LYS A 929 -12.37 -17.05 25.01
C LYS A 929 -13.48 -16.03 25.24
N VAL A 930 -14.74 -16.42 25.13
CA VAL A 930 -15.89 -15.51 25.16
C VAL A 930 -16.82 -15.84 26.32
N SER A 931 -17.14 -14.84 27.13
CA SER A 931 -18.26 -14.90 28.07
C SER A 931 -19.55 -14.42 27.40
N PHE A 932 -20.70 -14.97 27.82
CA PHE A 932 -21.98 -14.81 27.14
C PHE A 932 -23.12 -14.35 28.08
N VAL A 933 -24.13 -13.72 27.49
CA VAL A 933 -25.49 -13.65 28.06
C VAL A 933 -26.43 -14.39 27.11
N PHE A 934 -26.86 -15.59 27.49
CA PHE A 934 -27.85 -16.35 26.72
C PHE A 934 -29.26 -15.91 27.11
N ILE A 935 -29.98 -15.31 26.17
CA ILE A 935 -31.36 -14.84 26.34
C ILE A 935 -32.28 -15.87 25.67
N MET A 936 -32.77 -16.82 26.45
CA MET A 936 -33.50 -18.00 25.99
C MET A 936 -35.01 -17.80 26.15
N ASP A 937 -35.70 -17.49 25.04
CA ASP A 937 -37.10 -17.06 25.03
C ASP A 937 -38.07 -18.19 24.61
N GLY A 938 -39.20 -18.30 25.32
CA GLY A 938 -40.30 -19.21 24.98
C GLY A 938 -40.18 -20.64 25.55
N PHE A 939 -39.67 -20.82 26.78
CA PHE A 939 -39.51 -22.16 27.37
C PHE A 939 -40.86 -22.90 27.53
N ASP A 940 -41.96 -22.16 27.72
CA ASP A 940 -43.32 -22.74 27.75
C ASP A 940 -43.71 -23.46 26.44
N GLU A 941 -43.13 -23.09 25.30
CA GLU A 941 -43.45 -23.72 24.01
C GLU A 941 -42.82 -25.13 23.86
N ILE A 942 -41.85 -25.47 24.71
CA ILE A 942 -41.14 -26.77 24.67
C ILE A 942 -41.38 -27.62 25.92
N PHE A 943 -41.96 -27.06 26.99
CA PHE A 943 -42.05 -27.71 28.30
C PHE A 943 -42.77 -29.08 28.26
N ASP A 944 -43.82 -29.20 27.46
CA ASP A 944 -44.57 -30.44 27.26
C ASP A 944 -43.73 -31.58 26.66
N PHE A 945 -42.67 -31.27 25.92
CA PHE A 945 -41.70 -32.26 25.42
C PHE A 945 -40.55 -32.43 26.40
N TYR A 946 -40.11 -31.33 27.01
CA TYR A 946 -39.04 -31.32 28.01
C TYR A 946 -39.34 -32.30 29.16
N ARG A 947 -40.53 -32.16 29.79
CA ARG A 947 -40.96 -32.90 31.00
C ARG A 947 -41.15 -34.41 30.78
N LYS A 948 -41.26 -34.86 29.52
CA LYS A 948 -41.52 -36.26 29.14
C LYS A 948 -40.25 -37.07 28.84
N ASN A 949 -39.05 -36.50 28.99
CA ASN A 949 -37.79 -37.15 28.68
C ASN A 949 -37.00 -37.41 29.97
N GLU A 950 -36.87 -38.68 30.37
CA GLU A 950 -36.39 -39.10 31.69
C GLU A 950 -34.86 -39.14 31.82
N ASN A 951 -34.13 -39.08 30.70
CA ASN A 951 -32.68 -39.34 30.68
C ASN A 951 -31.84 -38.30 31.44
N GLU A 952 -32.21 -37.01 31.36
CA GLU A 952 -31.57 -35.91 32.08
C GLU A 952 -32.64 -34.90 32.51
N GLN A 953 -32.73 -34.64 33.81
CA GLN A 953 -33.81 -33.84 34.40
C GLN A 953 -33.49 -32.33 34.42
N TYR A 954 -32.23 -31.97 34.71
CA TYR A 954 -31.84 -30.59 35.02
C TYR A 954 -31.50 -29.75 33.78
N PHE A 955 -32.13 -28.58 33.67
CA PHE A 955 -32.04 -27.64 32.53
C PHE A 955 -30.60 -27.30 32.15
N TYR A 956 -29.77 -26.97 33.14
CA TYR A 956 -28.42 -26.47 32.92
C TYR A 956 -27.47 -27.54 32.36
N ASP A 957 -27.67 -28.79 32.76
CA ASP A 957 -26.84 -29.93 32.35
C ASP A 957 -27.37 -30.54 31.03
N ARG A 958 -28.70 -30.61 30.85
CA ARG A 958 -29.37 -31.15 29.66
C ARG A 958 -29.20 -30.29 28.39
N PHE A 959 -29.22 -28.97 28.54
CA PHE A 959 -28.80 -28.05 27.46
C PHE A 959 -27.27 -27.84 27.41
N ASN A 960 -26.53 -28.57 28.24
CA ASN A 960 -25.07 -28.55 28.35
C ASN A 960 -24.53 -27.10 28.42
N LEU A 961 -25.07 -26.31 29.35
CA LEU A 961 -24.70 -24.91 29.53
C LEU A 961 -23.40 -24.77 30.34
N GLY A 962 -23.04 -25.79 31.14
CA GLY A 962 -21.81 -25.81 31.93
C GLY A 962 -20.49 -25.83 31.14
N GLN A 963 -20.54 -26.13 29.84
CA GLN A 963 -19.39 -26.00 28.94
C GLN A 963 -19.15 -24.54 28.47
N TRP A 964 -20.01 -23.58 28.84
CA TRP A 964 -19.96 -22.18 28.40
C TRP A 964 -19.80 -21.23 29.59
N SER A 965 -18.95 -20.21 29.43
CA SER A 965 -18.89 -19.07 30.37
C SER A 965 -20.11 -18.16 30.13
N ALA A 966 -21.25 -18.44 30.77
CA ALA A 966 -22.50 -17.76 30.45
C ALA A 966 -23.33 -17.37 31.68
N LYS A 967 -23.96 -16.19 31.61
CA LYS A 967 -25.15 -15.84 32.40
C LYS A 967 -26.38 -16.18 31.57
N VAL A 968 -27.39 -16.79 32.17
CA VAL A 968 -28.57 -17.31 31.44
C VAL A 968 -29.83 -16.58 31.89
N ILE A 969 -30.65 -16.14 30.94
CA ILE A 969 -31.97 -15.55 31.16
C ILE A 969 -32.98 -16.42 30.43
N VAL A 970 -34.01 -16.90 31.12
CA VAL A 970 -35.02 -17.82 30.59
C VAL A 970 -36.40 -17.21 30.74
N THR A 971 -37.21 -17.18 29.68
CA THR A 971 -38.61 -16.72 29.75
C THR A 971 -39.60 -17.88 29.71
N CYS A 972 -40.72 -17.74 30.45
CA CYS A 972 -41.79 -18.74 30.47
C CYS A 972 -43.17 -18.10 30.73
N ARG A 973 -44.26 -18.76 30.33
CA ARG A 973 -45.62 -18.41 30.77
C ARG A 973 -45.83 -18.76 32.24
N SER A 974 -46.43 -17.84 32.98
CA SER A 974 -46.92 -18.12 34.33
C SER A 974 -47.90 -19.29 34.33
N LYS A 975 -47.80 -20.16 35.34
CA LYS A 975 -48.57 -21.41 35.51
C LYS A 975 -48.23 -22.55 34.53
N VAL A 976 -47.24 -22.40 33.63
CA VAL A 976 -46.67 -23.55 32.89
C VAL A 976 -45.56 -24.21 33.69
N LEU A 977 -44.79 -23.39 34.42
CA LEU A 977 -43.88 -23.82 35.49
C LEU A 977 -44.45 -23.33 36.83
N ASP A 978 -44.66 -24.24 37.78
CA ASP A 978 -44.86 -23.90 39.19
C ASP A 978 -43.51 -23.86 39.94
N GLU A 979 -43.52 -23.49 41.23
CA GLU A 979 -42.29 -23.39 42.01
C GLU A 979 -41.58 -24.74 42.24
N GLU A 980 -42.30 -25.86 42.22
CA GLU A 980 -41.75 -27.18 42.51
C GLU A 980 -41.14 -27.79 41.25
N ASP A 981 -41.78 -27.63 40.09
CA ASP A 981 -41.16 -27.83 38.77
C ASP A 981 -39.91 -26.94 38.61
N ILE A 982 -39.92 -25.67 39.03
CA ILE A 982 -38.71 -24.82 38.93
C ILE A 982 -37.57 -25.35 39.81
N LYS A 983 -37.86 -25.67 41.08
CA LYS A 983 -36.85 -26.18 42.01
C LYS A 983 -36.27 -27.53 41.56
N THR A 984 -37.10 -28.42 41.01
CA THR A 984 -36.68 -29.76 40.56
C THR A 984 -36.08 -29.79 39.16
N ILE A 985 -36.56 -28.97 38.22
CA ILE A 985 -36.16 -29.02 36.80
C ILE A 985 -35.14 -27.94 36.42
N LEU A 986 -35.31 -26.70 36.88
CA LEU A 986 -34.42 -25.59 36.48
C LEU A 986 -33.22 -25.42 37.42
N ILE A 987 -33.43 -25.58 38.72
CA ILE A 987 -32.41 -25.31 39.77
C ILE A 987 -31.65 -26.58 40.17
N GLY A 988 -32.36 -27.70 40.30
CA GLY A 988 -31.81 -28.98 40.75
C GLY A 988 -31.53 -29.04 42.26
N ILE A 989 -31.12 -30.22 42.72
CA ILE A 989 -30.92 -30.49 44.17
C ILE A 989 -29.70 -29.73 44.73
N ASN A 990 -28.68 -29.44 43.91
CA ASN A 990 -27.45 -28.74 44.32
C ASN A 990 -27.61 -27.21 44.40
N GLN A 991 -28.57 -26.73 45.21
CA GLN A 991 -28.89 -25.31 45.40
C GLN A 991 -27.67 -24.44 45.80
N ASN A 992 -26.63 -25.04 46.38
CA ASN A 992 -25.39 -24.35 46.76
C ASN A 992 -24.51 -23.91 45.58
N GLN A 993 -24.76 -24.41 44.35
CA GLN A 993 -24.00 -24.08 43.13
C GLN A 993 -24.81 -23.26 42.10
N THR A 994 -26.13 -23.15 42.25
CA THR A 994 -27.07 -22.50 41.30
C THR A 994 -27.68 -21.22 41.88
N ASN A 995 -27.00 -20.08 41.67
CA ASN A 995 -27.49 -18.75 42.07
C ASN A 995 -28.63 -18.30 41.12
N THR A 996 -29.85 -18.72 41.47
CA THR A 996 -31.05 -18.54 40.65
C THR A 996 -31.87 -17.36 41.12
N SER A 997 -32.18 -16.43 40.22
CA SER A 997 -33.09 -15.31 40.45
C SER A 997 -34.41 -15.53 39.70
N MET A 998 -35.53 -15.05 40.24
CA MET A 998 -36.83 -15.17 39.61
C MET A 998 -37.63 -13.88 39.78
N MET A 999 -38.32 -13.47 38.71
CA MET A 999 -39.26 -12.36 38.75
C MET A 999 -40.48 -12.61 37.87
N TYR A 1000 -41.57 -11.94 38.22
CA TYR A 1000 -42.86 -12.05 37.58
C TYR A 1000 -43.23 -10.71 36.95
N LEU A 1001 -43.53 -10.70 35.65
CA LEU A 1001 -44.02 -9.53 34.92
C LEU A 1001 -45.45 -9.21 35.34
N TRP A 1002 -45.69 -7.95 35.71
CA TRP A 1002 -46.98 -7.46 36.16
C TRP A 1002 -47.73 -6.70 35.05
N PRO A 1003 -49.06 -6.48 35.19
CA PRO A 1003 -49.84 -5.73 34.21
C PRO A 1003 -49.35 -4.28 34.04
N PHE A 1004 -49.66 -3.67 32.89
CA PHE A 1004 -49.37 -2.25 32.68
C PHE A 1004 -50.19 -1.35 33.61
N THR A 1005 -49.50 -0.43 34.28
CA THR A 1005 -50.12 0.71 34.94
C THR A 1005 -50.91 1.58 33.94
N LYS A 1006 -51.84 2.39 34.47
CA LYS A 1006 -52.61 3.38 33.71
C LYS A 1006 -51.69 4.30 32.87
N GLN A 1007 -50.51 4.65 33.39
CA GLN A 1007 -49.51 5.46 32.68
C GLN A 1007 -48.80 4.69 31.55
N GLN A 1008 -48.37 3.44 31.77
CA GLN A 1008 -47.76 2.61 30.72
C GLN A 1008 -48.71 2.40 29.54
N MET A 1009 -50.01 2.18 29.81
CA MET A 1009 -51.02 2.09 28.76
C MET A 1009 -51.18 3.40 27.97
N HIS A 1010 -51.17 4.56 28.65
CA HIS A 1010 -51.22 5.87 27.98
C HIS A 1010 -50.00 6.10 27.08
N ASN A 1011 -48.80 5.85 27.60
CA ASN A 1011 -47.54 5.99 26.86
C ASN A 1011 -47.48 5.07 25.63
N TYR A 1012 -48.03 3.85 25.72
CA TYR A 1012 -48.14 2.93 24.58
C TYR A 1012 -49.04 3.50 23.48
N ILE A 1013 -50.23 3.99 23.85
CA ILE A 1013 -51.21 4.57 22.92
C ILE A 1013 -50.61 5.80 22.21
N GLU A 1014 -49.89 6.65 22.94
CA GLU A 1014 -49.18 7.80 22.37
C GLU A 1014 -48.13 7.38 21.33
N LYS A 1015 -47.20 6.48 21.69
CA LYS A 1015 -46.19 5.96 20.76
C LYS A 1015 -46.82 5.36 19.51
N PHE A 1016 -47.85 4.53 19.68
CA PHE A 1016 -48.55 3.88 18.58
C PHE A 1016 -49.25 4.89 17.66
N ALA A 1017 -49.89 5.93 18.22
CA ALA A 1017 -50.49 7.01 17.45
C ALA A 1017 -49.44 7.80 16.65
N ILE A 1018 -48.28 8.11 17.25
CA ILE A 1018 -47.17 8.80 16.58
C ILE A 1018 -46.66 7.97 15.40
N ILE A 1019 -46.37 6.68 15.58
CA ILE A 1019 -45.86 5.80 14.52
C ILE A 1019 -46.89 5.67 13.38
N LYS A 1020 -48.18 5.46 13.72
CA LYS A 1020 -49.28 5.43 12.75
C LYS A 1020 -49.43 6.74 11.97
N SER A 1021 -49.08 7.89 12.57
CA SER A 1021 -49.07 9.19 11.91
C SER A 1021 -47.86 9.42 10.99
N LYS A 1022 -46.69 8.82 11.30
CA LYS A 1022 -45.49 8.85 10.45
C LYS A 1022 -45.71 8.03 9.18
N ASN A 1023 -46.22 6.81 9.33
CA ASN A 1023 -46.42 5.90 8.20
C ASN A 1023 -47.46 6.46 7.21
N LYS A 1024 -48.46 7.20 7.70
CA LYS A 1024 -49.43 7.98 6.89
C LYS A 1024 -48.86 9.21 6.17
N LYS A 1025 -47.55 9.49 6.29
CA LYS A 1025 -46.84 10.60 5.61
C LYS A 1025 -45.71 10.12 4.70
N GLN A 1026 -45.52 8.80 4.56
CA GLN A 1026 -44.47 8.18 3.74
C GLN A 1026 -45.01 7.28 2.62
N GLY A 1027 -46.33 7.02 2.60
CA GLY A 1027 -47.09 6.55 1.44
C GLY A 1027 -48.16 7.57 1.08
#